data_AF-A0A7X8EB02-F1
#
_entry.id   AF-A0A7X8EB02-F1
#
_cell.length_a   1.000
_cell.length_b   1.000
_cell.length_c   1.000
_cell.angle_alpha   90.00
_cell.angle_beta   90.00
_cell.angle_gamma   90.00
#
_symmetry.space_group_name_H-M   'P 1'
#
loop_
_entity.id
_entity.type
_entity.pdbx_description
1 polymer ?
#
loop_
_entity_poly.entity_id
_entity_poly.type
_entity_poly.pdbx_seq_one_letter_code
_entity_poly.pdbx_strand_id
1 'polypeptide(L)'
;MNRAFLSKKYSICFVVVLTFLFQVAFGAMPGFAWADGGESEITEAYDEGEDAMDEGMEAENDADPDVDLDEPEDEKDVPTGDEENDDDDAVPQKPDFQPPGMTVVPMSGGGGFDDCECDDVIQKIIATVDDVELKNIDNYRPKMGENITLRFEFELEQEHNHGEGSKLTYELPDPLCACTDEEGEIYDEDDATLKYADYKIGDGKVVVTFNSNIRHTGEDGGTMGLKVLGWFEIQAEFKSDDNKLKYTLTLPGNDPIILHFTPKGGTTIEKSAKPENDGNSSEYVEWQVLVNTEMNDLGGGETFLDTLTSDNHEYDQDSLVVTQMKIAPDGETISDSTAVVYKKDGGNNNTITPTWNAENNTLSLTLTGEFAYEIKYKTKPNDTDQESQTLKNTAKFGDGESEGTATINYGKPLNKTVQTDGEIANWTILVNGNHREMEAGTVITDTWASSDEDIKHKLVEGTFKVNDRADLPLGLKVVHNISGFELKLGENINEEFTITYSTKPTDLVTKEFTVTNTVTRDDREDKWKSMGDNCTFNQNVLKKSNSNINYQNKTVKWTIVINSAGYEMKDIFLEDEFVKKNLKILKDEDGDYEFEVKIGGETLEKDNDYTLTLIDENEEGDEKGGFELEFTNDYYDENPNINEKITITYTTKYDVENEDNVDNYKNTAKLTWTTNGTDYGEVADEDKVGINTQQRDKGYKNGWYNYEDKIFYWQVGINYNFDKIVNPVFTDTLFTDHDIDPESIIVYPLDLSGGGDGKTEVALSENTDYDLVFNESQANTFTITFKGNYSTINKAYRIVYESTKNDEYYPPDGEKYILE
;
A
#
# COMPACT_ATOMS: atom_id res chain seq x y z
N MET A 1 -20.36 10.22 74.70
CA MET A 1 -20.15 8.83 75.14
C MET A 1 -20.61 7.89 74.04
N ASN A 2 -19.92 6.76 73.87
CA ASN A 2 -20.28 5.55 73.11
C ASN A 2 -20.82 5.68 71.66
N ARG A 3 -19.90 5.43 70.71
CA ARG A 3 -19.90 4.35 69.69
C ARG A 3 -21.16 3.45 69.59
N ALA A 4 -21.54 2.89 68.42
CA ALA A 4 -21.12 3.12 67.02
C ALA A 4 -21.97 2.27 66.02
N PHE A 5 -21.96 2.64 64.72
CA PHE A 5 -22.12 1.79 63.50
C PHE A 5 -23.41 0.93 63.31
N LEU A 6 -23.83 0.48 62.11
CA LEU A 6 -23.28 0.56 60.73
C LEU A 6 -24.41 0.54 59.65
N SER A 7 -24.07 0.95 58.42
CA SER A 7 -24.52 0.39 57.11
C SER A 7 -25.51 1.13 56.18
N LYS A 8 -25.12 1.08 54.89
CA LYS A 8 -25.85 1.18 53.61
C LYS A 8 -26.70 2.43 53.27
N LYS A 9 -26.33 3.07 52.14
CA LYS A 9 -27.20 3.94 51.34
C LYS A 9 -27.73 3.20 50.10
N TYR A 10 -28.97 3.54 49.75
CA TYR A 10 -29.56 3.81 48.41
C TYR A 10 -28.59 3.78 47.20
N SER A 11 -28.88 3.20 46.01
CA SER A 11 -30.12 2.75 45.33
C SER A 11 -31.03 3.83 44.69
N ILE A 12 -31.57 3.51 43.50
CA ILE A 12 -32.70 4.11 42.72
C ILE A 12 -32.36 4.91 41.43
N CYS A 13 -32.54 4.23 40.27
CA CYS A 13 -33.07 4.71 38.97
C CYS A 13 -32.32 5.84 38.20
N PHE A 14 -32.66 6.19 36.94
CA PHE A 14 -33.82 5.87 36.07
C PHE A 14 -33.41 5.76 34.58
N VAL A 15 -34.20 5.09 33.74
CA VAL A 15 -33.94 4.87 32.30
C VAL A 15 -34.52 5.98 31.41
N VAL A 16 -33.75 6.45 30.42
CA VAL A 16 -34.26 7.12 29.21
C VAL A 16 -33.57 6.52 27.98
N VAL A 17 -34.31 6.38 26.87
CA VAL A 17 -33.86 5.79 25.60
C VAL A 17 -34.05 6.82 24.49
N LEU A 18 -33.04 7.01 23.65
CA LEU A 18 -33.27 7.30 22.23
C LEU A 18 -32.04 6.94 21.36
N THR A 19 -32.25 6.05 20.39
CA THR A 19 -31.33 5.79 19.27
C THR A 19 -31.87 6.48 18.02
N PHE A 20 -30.99 7.05 17.18
CA PHE A 20 -31.34 7.41 15.80
C PHE A 20 -30.09 7.33 14.90
N LEU A 21 -29.96 6.23 14.16
CA LEU A 21 -29.11 6.10 12.98
C LEU A 21 -29.69 5.02 12.06
N PHE A 22 -30.45 5.47 11.06
CA PHE A 22 -31.20 4.71 10.05
C PHE A 22 -31.52 5.73 8.95
N GLN A 23 -31.41 5.49 7.64
CA GLN A 23 -30.80 4.40 6.87
C GLN A 23 -30.44 5.03 5.47
N VAL A 24 -30.21 4.38 4.32
CA VAL A 24 -30.92 3.28 3.64
C VAL A 24 -30.00 2.68 2.56
N ALA A 25 -30.00 1.35 2.47
CA ALA A 25 -29.86 0.65 1.19
C ALA A 25 -30.78 -0.59 1.22
N PHE A 26 -31.68 -0.71 0.24
CA PHE A 26 -32.39 -1.96 -0.06
C PHE A 26 -31.53 -2.80 -1.01
N GLY A 27 -31.65 -4.14 -1.09
CA GLY A 27 -32.51 -5.07 -0.36
C GLY A 27 -32.54 -6.45 -1.04
N ALA A 28 -33.51 -7.30 -0.68
CA ALA A 28 -33.87 -8.58 -1.33
C ALA A 28 -32.88 -9.78 -1.25
N MET A 29 -32.99 -10.52 -0.14
CA MET A 29 -32.85 -12.00 -0.08
C MET A 29 -33.88 -12.69 -1.02
N PRO A 30 -33.70 -13.96 -1.49
CA PRO A 30 -33.53 -15.13 -0.60
C PRO A 30 -32.74 -16.37 -1.10
N GLY A 31 -32.30 -17.22 -0.14
CA GLY A 31 -31.84 -18.60 -0.38
C GLY A 31 -31.47 -19.34 0.91
N PHE A 32 -32.21 -20.39 1.27
CA PHE A 32 -31.95 -21.27 2.44
C PHE A 32 -31.33 -22.60 2.00
N ALA A 33 -30.22 -23.05 2.60
CA ALA A 33 -29.89 -24.49 2.76
C ALA A 33 -28.82 -24.80 3.83
N TRP A 34 -29.26 -25.49 4.88
CA TRP A 34 -28.63 -26.51 5.75
C TRP A 34 -27.16 -27.00 5.60
N ALA A 35 -26.64 -27.44 6.77
CA ALA A 35 -25.69 -28.56 7.00
C ALA A 35 -24.19 -28.35 6.65
N ASP A 36 -23.21 -29.11 7.18
CA ASP A 36 -23.06 -29.85 8.46
C ASP A 36 -21.60 -30.34 8.59
N GLY A 37 -21.02 -30.33 9.80
CA GLY A 37 -19.71 -30.93 10.14
C GLY A 37 -18.44 -30.31 9.54
N GLY A 38 -17.27 -30.74 10.06
CA GLY A 38 -15.94 -30.48 9.46
C GLY A 38 -14.91 -29.82 10.38
N GLU A 39 -14.04 -30.62 11.00
CA GLU A 39 -12.77 -30.17 11.60
C GLU A 39 -11.66 -30.16 10.53
N SER A 40 -10.69 -29.24 10.62
CA SER A 40 -9.31 -29.43 10.12
C SER A 40 -8.37 -28.33 10.61
N GLU A 41 -7.11 -28.68 10.83
CA GLU A 41 -6.05 -27.82 11.36
C GLU A 41 -5.05 -27.45 10.25
N ILE A 42 -4.52 -26.23 10.27
CA ILE A 42 -3.24 -25.82 9.63
C ILE A 42 -2.65 -24.72 10.53
N THR A 43 -1.83 -25.01 11.56
CA THR A 43 -0.36 -25.12 11.53
C THR A 43 0.40 -23.93 10.91
N GLU A 44 0.88 -23.02 11.76
CA GLU A 44 2.04 -22.17 11.47
C GLU A 44 3.35 -22.93 11.72
N ALA A 45 4.43 -22.54 11.05
CA ALA A 45 5.80 -22.97 11.35
C ALA A 45 6.77 -21.78 11.13
N TYR A 46 7.82 -21.73 11.95
CA TYR A 46 8.74 -20.59 12.10
C TYR A 46 10.16 -20.94 11.64
N ASP A 47 10.94 -19.89 11.30
CA ASP A 47 12.41 -19.80 11.45
C ASP A 47 13.31 -20.77 10.64
N GLU A 48 14.63 -20.57 10.47
CA GLU A 48 15.56 -19.55 11.01
C GLU A 48 16.79 -19.32 10.08
N GLY A 49 17.50 -18.20 10.26
CA GLY A 49 18.94 -18.02 9.99
C GLY A 49 19.43 -17.96 8.53
N GLU A 50 20.62 -17.41 8.23
CA GLU A 50 21.57 -16.62 9.05
C GLU A 50 22.53 -15.83 8.12
N ASP A 51 23.01 -14.65 8.55
CA ASP A 51 24.34 -14.02 8.33
C ASP A 51 25.02 -13.95 6.92
N ALA A 52 25.79 -12.90 6.53
CA ALA A 52 26.46 -11.83 7.29
C ALA A 52 26.84 -10.60 6.41
N MET A 53 27.11 -9.46 7.10
CA MET A 53 28.10 -8.37 6.86
C MET A 53 28.36 -7.84 5.43
N ASP A 54 28.20 -6.54 5.08
CA ASP A 54 28.72 -5.26 5.62
C ASP A 54 30.00 -4.74 4.89
N GLU A 55 30.24 -3.42 4.92
CA GLU A 55 31.19 -2.60 4.11
C GLU A 55 30.89 -2.53 2.58
N GLY A 56 31.16 -1.42 1.86
CA GLY A 56 31.60 -0.08 2.28
C GLY A 56 32.06 0.83 1.12
N MET A 57 31.29 1.89 0.83
CA MET A 57 31.61 3.19 0.16
C MET A 57 32.56 3.33 -1.08
N GLU A 58 32.06 4.15 -2.03
CA GLU A 58 32.73 5.26 -2.77
C GLU A 58 33.38 5.15 -4.18
N ALA A 59 33.14 6.25 -4.92
CA ALA A 59 33.96 6.91 -5.96
C ALA A 59 33.97 6.47 -7.45
N GLU A 60 33.25 7.26 -8.26
CA GLU A 60 33.65 7.93 -9.52
C GLU A 60 34.58 7.24 -10.56
N ASN A 61 34.18 7.29 -11.84
CA ASN A 61 34.84 8.12 -12.87
C ASN A 61 33.99 8.28 -14.15
N ASP A 62 34.18 9.39 -14.87
CA ASP A 62 33.61 9.65 -16.19
C ASP A 62 34.39 8.93 -17.32
N ALA A 63 33.75 8.69 -18.47
CA ALA A 63 34.14 9.30 -19.76
C ALA A 63 33.41 8.71 -20.99
N ASP A 64 32.82 9.58 -21.80
CA ASP A 64 32.51 9.35 -23.21
C ASP A 64 33.79 9.55 -24.08
N PRO A 65 33.85 8.98 -25.30
CA PRO A 65 33.97 9.90 -26.45
C PRO A 65 33.24 9.48 -27.75
N ASP A 66 32.47 10.43 -28.28
CA ASP A 66 32.15 10.59 -29.71
C ASP A 66 33.37 10.46 -30.67
N VAL A 67 33.10 10.07 -31.93
CA VAL A 67 33.45 10.77 -33.21
C VAL A 67 33.26 9.85 -34.44
N ASP A 68 32.10 10.00 -35.09
CA ASP A 68 31.85 10.45 -36.48
C ASP A 68 32.80 10.15 -37.68
N LEU A 69 32.23 10.25 -38.90
CA LEU A 69 32.80 10.40 -40.26
C LEU A 69 33.29 9.17 -41.07
N ASP A 70 32.55 8.74 -42.11
CA ASP A 70 32.72 9.18 -43.53
C ASP A 70 32.07 8.22 -44.59
N GLU A 71 31.22 8.79 -45.45
CA GLU A 71 30.90 8.34 -46.84
C GLU A 71 31.87 9.06 -47.85
N PRO A 72 31.77 9.07 -49.23
CA PRO A 72 30.73 8.58 -50.15
C PRO A 72 31.20 7.97 -51.53
N GLU A 73 30.23 7.71 -52.43
CA GLU A 73 30.30 7.67 -53.94
C GLU A 73 31.25 6.60 -54.60
N ASP A 74 31.22 6.20 -55.89
CA ASP A 74 30.80 6.67 -57.25
C ASP A 74 30.78 5.40 -58.18
N GLU A 75 30.02 5.09 -59.25
CA GLU A 75 28.84 5.55 -60.05
C GLU A 75 28.41 4.33 -60.99
N LYS A 76 27.46 4.26 -61.97
CA LYS A 76 26.50 5.14 -62.69
C LYS A 76 25.41 4.35 -63.50
N ASP A 77 24.29 5.01 -63.81
CA ASP A 77 23.42 5.02 -65.04
C ASP A 77 22.65 3.79 -65.63
N VAL A 78 21.48 4.15 -66.20
CA VAL A 78 20.48 3.34 -66.96
C VAL A 78 20.51 3.73 -68.47
N PRO A 79 19.71 3.13 -69.39
CA PRO A 79 18.52 3.89 -69.88
C PRO A 79 17.30 3.08 -70.41
N THR A 80 16.22 3.86 -70.65
CA THR A 80 14.96 3.68 -71.44
C THR A 80 15.07 2.95 -72.82
N GLY A 81 14.00 2.55 -73.54
CA GLY A 81 12.53 2.65 -73.36
C GLY A 81 11.74 2.70 -74.71
N ASP A 82 10.49 2.20 -74.73
CA ASP A 82 9.31 2.43 -75.62
C ASP A 82 9.23 2.08 -77.15
N GLU A 83 8.06 1.48 -77.49
CA GLU A 83 7.15 1.62 -78.68
C GLU A 83 7.27 0.89 -80.07
N GLU A 84 6.06 0.73 -80.70
CA GLU A 84 5.62 0.35 -82.07
C GLU A 84 5.63 -1.12 -82.63
N ASN A 85 4.48 -1.81 -82.45
CA ASN A 85 3.46 -2.23 -83.46
C ASN A 85 3.59 -3.30 -84.61
N ASP A 86 2.41 -3.91 -84.86
CA ASP A 86 1.78 -4.50 -86.08
C ASP A 86 1.91 -6.00 -86.53
N ASP A 87 0.72 -6.63 -86.57
CA ASP A 87 0.11 -7.67 -87.44
C ASP A 87 0.53 -9.17 -87.50
N ASP A 88 -0.42 -10.02 -87.04
CA ASP A 88 -0.98 -11.29 -87.58
C ASP A 88 -0.14 -12.28 -88.43
N ASP A 89 -0.10 -13.56 -88.00
CA ASP A 89 -1.11 -14.58 -88.41
C ASP A 89 -1.03 -15.86 -87.50
N ALA A 90 -1.90 -16.85 -87.70
CA ALA A 90 -2.29 -17.83 -86.68
C ALA A 90 -1.55 -19.21 -86.63
N VAL A 91 -1.35 -19.74 -85.40
CA VAL A 91 -1.65 -21.11 -84.90
C VAL A 91 -1.10 -22.34 -85.70
N PRO A 92 -0.35 -23.33 -85.12
CA PRO A 92 -0.60 -23.91 -83.78
C PRO A 92 0.63 -24.49 -82.97
N GLN A 93 0.30 -25.04 -81.78
CA GLN A 93 1.04 -26.02 -80.96
C GLN A 93 2.37 -25.61 -80.26
N LYS A 94 2.59 -26.22 -79.08
CA LYS A 94 3.68 -25.94 -78.13
C LYS A 94 4.73 -27.07 -78.17
N PRO A 95 5.98 -26.80 -78.59
CA PRO A 95 7.11 -27.71 -78.40
C PRO A 95 7.78 -27.48 -77.03
N ASP A 96 8.59 -28.47 -76.63
CA ASP A 96 9.36 -28.54 -75.40
C ASP A 96 10.88 -28.35 -75.68
N PHE A 97 11.65 -27.73 -74.77
CA PHE A 97 12.90 -28.29 -74.21
C PHE A 97 13.69 -27.36 -73.24
N GLN A 98 14.36 -28.03 -72.28
CA GLN A 98 15.41 -27.58 -71.33
C GLN A 98 16.72 -27.05 -72.00
N PRO A 99 17.73 -26.44 -71.31
CA PRO A 99 18.42 -26.95 -70.07
C PRO A 99 18.99 -25.85 -69.12
N PRO A 100 19.93 -26.08 -68.16
CA PRO A 100 20.42 -27.30 -67.45
C PRO A 100 20.16 -27.21 -65.91
N GLY A 101 20.66 -28.09 -65.00
CA GLY A 101 21.28 -29.42 -65.17
C GLY A 101 22.55 -29.73 -64.33
N MET A 102 22.47 -29.79 -62.98
CA MET A 102 23.41 -30.51 -62.09
C MET A 102 22.70 -30.98 -60.80
N THR A 103 23.11 -31.99 -60.03
CA THR A 103 23.85 -33.27 -60.24
C THR A 103 23.83 -34.00 -58.88
N VAL A 104 23.30 -35.23 -58.81
CA VAL A 104 23.66 -36.18 -57.72
C VAL A 104 23.92 -37.56 -58.36
N VAL A 105 24.81 -38.34 -57.76
CA VAL A 105 25.42 -39.54 -58.37
C VAL A 105 24.67 -40.82 -58.00
N PRO A 106 24.35 -41.72 -58.95
CA PRO A 106 23.80 -43.03 -58.63
C PRO A 106 24.87 -43.95 -58.03
N MET A 107 24.73 -44.28 -56.74
CA MET A 107 25.46 -45.39 -56.13
C MET A 107 24.85 -46.72 -56.62
N SER A 108 25.60 -47.44 -57.45
CA SER A 108 25.19 -48.73 -58.04
C SER A 108 24.98 -49.81 -56.97
N GLY A 109 23.72 -50.11 -56.61
CA GLY A 109 23.33 -51.14 -55.64
C GLY A 109 22.57 -52.35 -56.22
N GLY A 110 21.50 -52.11 -56.99
CA GLY A 110 20.71 -53.14 -57.67
C GLY A 110 19.33 -53.39 -57.04
N GLY A 111 18.31 -53.60 -57.88
CA GLY A 111 16.89 -53.60 -57.49
C GLY A 111 16.34 -52.17 -57.47
N GLY A 112 15.33 -51.91 -58.30
CA GLY A 112 14.66 -50.62 -58.36
C GLY A 112 13.24 -50.74 -57.83
N PHE A 113 12.87 -49.87 -56.90
CA PHE A 113 11.51 -49.60 -56.45
C PHE A 113 11.34 -48.08 -56.47
N ASP A 114 10.20 -47.60 -56.97
CA ASP A 114 9.94 -46.16 -57.06
C ASP A 114 9.52 -45.59 -55.70
N ASP A 115 9.91 -44.33 -55.45
CA ASP A 115 9.29 -43.51 -54.40
C ASP A 115 7.83 -43.25 -54.76
N CYS A 116 7.01 -43.00 -53.74
CA CYS A 116 5.59 -42.75 -53.91
C CYS A 116 5.31 -41.23 -53.94
N GLU A 117 4.59 -40.78 -54.97
CA GLU A 117 3.79 -39.55 -54.93
C GLU A 117 2.39 -39.98 -54.44
N CYS A 118 1.97 -39.53 -53.26
CA CYS A 118 1.15 -40.37 -52.36
C CYS A 118 -0.26 -39.87 -52.00
N ASP A 119 -0.86 -38.98 -52.77
CA ASP A 119 -2.22 -38.50 -52.51
C ASP A 119 -3.26 -39.65 -52.41
N ASP A 120 -3.00 -40.77 -53.10
CA ASP A 120 -3.83 -41.99 -53.09
C ASP A 120 -3.53 -42.99 -51.94
N VAL A 121 -2.46 -42.79 -51.14
CA VAL A 121 -2.01 -43.75 -50.10
C VAL A 121 -2.51 -43.38 -48.70
N ILE A 122 -2.54 -42.08 -48.35
CA ILE A 122 -3.17 -41.61 -47.12
C ILE A 122 -4.69 -41.64 -47.34
N GLN A 123 -5.35 -42.66 -46.79
CA GLN A 123 -6.80 -42.82 -46.95
C GLN A 123 -7.57 -41.74 -46.17
N LYS A 124 -7.03 -41.31 -45.03
CA LYS A 124 -7.69 -40.34 -44.15
C LYS A 124 -6.71 -39.65 -43.21
N ILE A 125 -6.96 -38.37 -42.91
CA ILE A 125 -6.35 -37.67 -41.76
C ILE A 125 -7.48 -37.24 -40.82
N ILE A 126 -7.48 -37.68 -39.57
CA ILE A 126 -8.41 -37.21 -38.54
C ILE A 126 -7.75 -36.08 -37.76
N ALA A 127 -8.38 -34.91 -37.74
CA ALA A 127 -7.90 -33.76 -36.98
C ALA A 127 -8.74 -33.58 -35.70
N THR A 128 -8.09 -33.59 -34.53
CA THR A 128 -8.74 -33.53 -33.21
C THR A 128 -8.18 -32.42 -32.33
N VAL A 129 -9.08 -31.70 -31.65
CA VAL A 129 -8.77 -30.69 -30.62
C VAL A 129 -9.49 -31.11 -29.34
N ASP A 130 -8.79 -31.13 -28.20
CA ASP A 130 -9.27 -31.67 -26.93
C ASP A 130 -9.95 -33.05 -27.07
N ASP A 131 -9.30 -33.97 -27.81
CA ASP A 131 -9.77 -35.32 -28.18
C ASP A 131 -11.08 -35.38 -29.03
N VAL A 132 -11.62 -34.24 -29.48
CA VAL A 132 -12.83 -34.17 -30.33
C VAL A 132 -12.44 -33.91 -31.78
N GLU A 133 -12.95 -34.73 -32.72
CA GLU A 133 -12.75 -34.47 -34.16
C GLU A 133 -13.34 -33.13 -34.58
N LEU A 134 -12.57 -32.28 -35.28
CA LEU A 134 -12.99 -30.93 -35.70
C LEU A 134 -14.37 -30.90 -36.37
N LYS A 135 -14.67 -31.89 -37.22
CA LYS A 135 -15.94 -31.97 -37.97
C LYS A 135 -17.18 -32.14 -37.07
N ASN A 136 -16.99 -32.49 -35.80
CA ASN A 136 -18.04 -32.66 -34.79
C ASN A 136 -18.21 -31.41 -33.90
N ILE A 137 -17.39 -30.36 -34.09
CA ILE A 137 -17.41 -29.12 -33.31
C ILE A 137 -18.19 -28.06 -34.10
N ASP A 138 -19.47 -27.87 -33.77
CA ASP A 138 -20.33 -26.86 -34.38
C ASP A 138 -19.71 -25.45 -34.26
N ASN A 139 -19.53 -24.76 -35.40
CA ASN A 139 -18.98 -23.40 -35.48
C ASN A 139 -17.61 -23.19 -34.79
N TYR A 140 -16.71 -24.18 -34.86
CA TYR A 140 -15.35 -24.06 -34.33
C TYR A 140 -14.62 -22.79 -34.82
N ARG A 141 -14.14 -21.97 -33.87
CA ARG A 141 -13.40 -20.73 -34.09
C ARG A 141 -12.00 -20.80 -33.47
N PRO A 142 -10.99 -21.30 -34.20
CA PRO A 142 -9.62 -21.42 -33.69
C PRO A 142 -8.96 -20.06 -33.43
N LYS A 143 -7.84 -20.10 -32.70
CA LYS A 143 -6.86 -19.02 -32.56
C LYS A 143 -5.55 -19.42 -33.25
N MET A 144 -4.76 -18.44 -33.68
CA MET A 144 -3.39 -18.73 -34.13
C MET A 144 -2.52 -19.11 -32.93
N GLY A 145 -1.67 -20.13 -33.11
CA GLY A 145 -0.94 -20.80 -32.03
C GLY A 145 -1.77 -21.76 -31.18
N GLU A 146 -2.97 -22.15 -31.64
CA GLU A 146 -3.76 -23.22 -31.03
C GLU A 146 -3.32 -24.58 -31.59
N ASN A 147 -3.08 -25.54 -30.70
CA ASN A 147 -2.59 -26.88 -31.05
C ASN A 147 -3.70 -27.81 -31.50
N ILE A 148 -3.35 -28.75 -32.37
CA ILE A 148 -4.24 -29.75 -32.96
C ILE A 148 -3.50 -31.06 -33.20
N THR A 149 -4.13 -32.18 -32.85
CA THR A 149 -3.60 -33.52 -33.13
C THR A 149 -4.05 -33.96 -34.52
N LEU A 150 -3.13 -34.47 -35.34
CA LEU A 150 -3.43 -35.02 -36.66
C LEU A 150 -3.09 -36.51 -36.70
N ARG A 151 -4.13 -37.35 -36.79
CA ARG A 151 -4.04 -38.80 -36.94
C ARG A 151 -4.04 -39.18 -38.41
N PHE A 152 -2.92 -39.67 -38.92
CA PHE A 152 -2.76 -40.15 -40.28
C PHE A 152 -3.17 -41.62 -40.36
N GLU A 153 -4.06 -41.99 -41.28
CA GLU A 153 -4.50 -43.37 -41.55
C GLU A 153 -4.18 -43.68 -43.01
N PHE A 154 -3.29 -44.66 -43.26
CA PHE A 154 -2.76 -44.97 -44.59
C PHE A 154 -2.87 -46.46 -44.93
N GLU A 155 -2.87 -46.75 -46.23
CA GLU A 155 -3.05 -48.10 -46.76
C GLU A 155 -2.14 -48.33 -47.97
N LEU A 156 -1.28 -49.34 -47.89
CA LEU A 156 -0.61 -49.90 -49.07
C LEU A 156 -1.39 -51.13 -49.53
N GLU A 157 -1.84 -51.15 -50.78
CA GLU A 157 -2.60 -52.27 -51.32
C GLU A 157 -1.76 -53.50 -51.60
N GLN A 158 -2.39 -54.68 -51.60
CA GLN A 158 -1.72 -55.94 -51.88
C GLN A 158 -1.10 -55.94 -53.29
N GLU A 159 0.08 -56.56 -53.44
CA GLU A 159 0.90 -56.59 -54.66
C GLU A 159 1.55 -55.24 -55.04
N HIS A 160 1.62 -54.26 -54.12
CA HIS A 160 2.32 -52.98 -54.37
C HIS A 160 3.79 -53.14 -54.79
N ASN A 161 4.33 -52.11 -55.46
CA ASN A 161 5.69 -52.12 -55.97
C ASN A 161 6.75 -51.52 -55.01
N HIS A 162 6.35 -50.78 -53.97
CA HIS A 162 7.27 -50.18 -52.98
C HIS A 162 8.11 -51.21 -52.20
N GLY A 163 9.27 -50.80 -51.70
CA GLY A 163 10.19 -51.65 -50.93
C GLY A 163 10.87 -50.92 -49.79
N GLU A 164 11.88 -51.56 -49.21
CA GLU A 164 12.71 -50.94 -48.16
C GLU A 164 13.36 -49.64 -48.65
N GLY A 165 13.14 -48.55 -47.92
CA GLY A 165 13.62 -47.21 -48.25
C GLY A 165 12.66 -46.37 -49.12
N SER A 166 11.57 -46.94 -49.65
CA SER A 166 10.53 -46.16 -50.35
C SER A 166 9.88 -45.17 -49.39
N LYS A 167 9.64 -43.94 -49.87
CA LYS A 167 9.05 -42.86 -49.06
C LYS A 167 7.62 -42.51 -49.43
N LEU A 168 6.88 -42.10 -48.41
CA LEU A 168 5.60 -41.40 -48.45
C LEU A 168 5.83 -40.00 -47.87
N THR A 169 5.51 -38.95 -48.63
CA THR A 169 5.63 -37.55 -48.20
C THR A 169 4.28 -36.85 -48.28
N TYR A 170 3.93 -36.09 -47.25
CA TYR A 170 2.74 -35.23 -47.21
C TYR A 170 3.14 -33.84 -46.71
N GLU A 171 2.62 -32.80 -47.36
CA GLU A 171 2.81 -31.39 -46.96
C GLU A 171 1.56 -30.92 -46.20
N LEU A 172 1.72 -30.32 -45.02
CA LEU A 172 0.57 -29.85 -44.25
C LEU A 172 -0.09 -28.65 -44.97
N PRO A 173 -1.42 -28.64 -45.14
CA PRO A 173 -2.13 -27.55 -45.82
C PRO A 173 -2.33 -26.34 -44.92
N ASP A 174 -2.27 -25.12 -45.48
CA ASP A 174 -2.52 -23.87 -44.76
C ASP A 174 -3.88 -23.92 -44.01
N PRO A 175 -3.95 -23.51 -42.72
CA PRO A 175 -2.90 -22.89 -41.91
C PRO A 175 -2.33 -23.89 -40.87
N LEU A 176 -1.98 -25.12 -41.25
CA LEU A 176 -1.37 -26.10 -40.34
C LEU A 176 0.15 -26.11 -40.47
N CYS A 177 0.86 -25.93 -39.35
CA CYS A 177 2.30 -26.12 -39.26
C CYS A 177 2.63 -27.15 -38.18
N ALA A 178 3.66 -27.97 -38.36
CA ALA A 178 4.11 -28.90 -37.31
C ALA A 178 4.72 -28.13 -36.14
N CYS A 179 4.38 -28.50 -34.90
CA CYS A 179 4.90 -27.82 -33.71
C CYS A 179 6.41 -28.01 -33.51
N THR A 180 6.93 -29.19 -33.87
CA THR A 180 8.30 -29.63 -33.61
C THR A 180 8.77 -30.65 -34.64
N ASP A 181 10.08 -30.75 -34.86
CA ASP A 181 10.70 -31.95 -35.43
C ASP A 181 10.39 -33.16 -34.53
N GLU A 182 9.71 -34.17 -35.08
CA GLU A 182 9.36 -35.41 -34.39
C GLU A 182 9.82 -36.61 -35.23
N GLU A 183 10.25 -37.69 -34.58
CA GLU A 183 10.62 -38.95 -35.21
C GLU A 183 9.99 -40.11 -34.44
N GLY A 184 9.34 -41.03 -35.14
CA GLY A 184 8.60 -42.13 -34.54
C GLY A 184 8.51 -43.37 -35.42
N GLU A 185 8.00 -44.46 -34.86
CA GLU A 185 7.96 -45.78 -35.48
C GLU A 185 6.51 -46.23 -35.74
N ILE A 186 6.23 -46.75 -36.93
CA ILE A 186 4.90 -47.27 -37.30
C ILE A 186 4.96 -48.80 -37.29
N TYR A 187 4.03 -49.40 -36.55
CA TYR A 187 3.88 -50.85 -36.37
C TYR A 187 2.58 -51.36 -36.99
N ASP A 188 2.47 -52.68 -37.15
CA ASP A 188 1.22 -53.36 -37.50
C ASP A 188 0.16 -53.21 -36.40
N GLU A 189 -1.11 -53.11 -36.78
CA GLU A 189 -2.24 -52.91 -35.87
C GLU A 189 -2.57 -54.17 -35.04
N ASP A 190 -2.35 -55.36 -35.59
CA ASP A 190 -2.55 -56.65 -34.92
C ASP A 190 -1.25 -57.20 -34.27
N ASP A 191 -0.06 -56.83 -34.77
CA ASP A 191 1.26 -57.23 -34.21
C ASP A 191 2.20 -56.03 -33.94
N ALA A 192 2.12 -55.50 -32.72
CA ALA A 192 3.01 -54.45 -32.21
C ALA A 192 4.51 -54.84 -32.09
N THR A 193 4.94 -56.02 -32.55
CA THR A 193 6.36 -56.36 -32.75
C THR A 193 6.82 -56.23 -34.21
N LEU A 194 5.89 -56.06 -35.15
CA LEU A 194 6.13 -55.93 -36.59
C LEU A 194 6.15 -54.44 -37.01
N LYS A 195 7.31 -53.81 -36.94
CA LYS A 195 7.52 -52.43 -37.45
C LYS A 195 7.42 -52.41 -38.98
N TYR A 196 6.62 -51.54 -39.56
CA TYR A 196 6.53 -51.32 -41.02
C TYR A 196 7.32 -50.10 -41.51
N ALA A 197 7.43 -49.04 -40.71
CA ALA A 197 8.04 -47.79 -41.14
C ALA A 197 8.63 -46.97 -40.00
N ASP A 198 9.41 -45.97 -40.37
CA ASP A 198 9.79 -44.81 -39.55
C ASP A 198 9.08 -43.58 -40.12
N TYR A 199 8.59 -42.66 -39.28
CA TYR A 199 8.14 -41.35 -39.72
C TYR A 199 9.04 -40.25 -39.15
N LYS A 200 9.24 -39.18 -39.93
CA LYS A 200 9.87 -37.94 -39.50
C LYS A 200 9.01 -36.75 -39.90
N ILE A 201 8.96 -35.75 -39.02
CA ILE A 201 8.40 -34.43 -39.29
C ILE A 201 9.55 -33.41 -39.36
N GLY A 202 9.42 -32.43 -40.26
CA GLY A 202 10.32 -31.28 -40.40
C GLY A 202 9.97 -30.44 -41.62
N ASP A 203 10.32 -29.15 -41.63
CA ASP A 203 10.05 -28.20 -42.72
C ASP A 203 8.58 -28.17 -43.22
N GLY A 204 7.62 -28.39 -42.32
CA GLY A 204 6.17 -28.44 -42.64
C GLY A 204 5.69 -29.74 -43.31
N LYS A 205 6.55 -30.77 -43.38
CA LYS A 205 6.28 -32.03 -44.09
C LYS A 205 6.36 -33.23 -43.17
N VAL A 206 5.52 -34.22 -43.47
CA VAL A 206 5.50 -35.55 -42.84
C VAL A 206 6.09 -36.53 -43.83
N VAL A 207 7.18 -37.21 -43.46
CA VAL A 207 7.91 -38.15 -44.31
C VAL A 207 7.97 -39.52 -43.65
N VAL A 208 7.18 -40.46 -44.15
CA VAL A 208 7.19 -41.87 -43.77
C VAL A 208 8.16 -42.61 -44.67
N THR A 209 9.08 -43.39 -44.10
CA THR A 209 10.05 -44.24 -44.82
C THR A 209 9.78 -45.70 -44.46
N PHE A 210 9.36 -46.51 -45.43
CA PHE A 210 9.00 -47.90 -45.20
C PHE A 210 10.23 -48.83 -45.15
N ASN A 211 10.15 -49.90 -44.35
CA ASN A 211 11.20 -50.91 -44.23
C ASN A 211 10.85 -52.19 -45.02
N SER A 212 11.69 -53.23 -44.91
CA SER A 212 11.51 -54.48 -45.67
C SER A 212 10.26 -55.30 -45.33
N ASN A 213 9.65 -55.10 -44.17
CA ASN A 213 8.51 -55.89 -43.69
C ASN A 213 7.22 -55.66 -44.48
N ILE A 214 7.14 -54.58 -45.29
CA ILE A 214 6.04 -54.38 -46.24
C ILE A 214 6.01 -55.42 -47.38
N ARG A 215 7.02 -56.30 -47.50
CA ARG A 215 7.07 -57.34 -48.55
C ARG A 215 7.24 -58.74 -48.01
N HIS A 216 6.55 -59.69 -48.62
CA HIS A 216 6.81 -61.12 -48.45
C HIS A 216 7.78 -61.64 -49.52
N THR A 217 8.71 -62.52 -49.12
CA THR A 217 9.63 -63.22 -50.04
C THR A 217 9.32 -64.71 -50.05
N GLY A 218 8.97 -65.26 -51.22
CA GLY A 218 8.63 -66.68 -51.40
C GLY A 218 9.86 -67.61 -51.48
N GLU A 219 9.62 -68.93 -51.38
CA GLU A 219 10.67 -69.97 -51.46
C GLU A 219 11.42 -69.99 -52.81
N ASP A 220 10.86 -69.38 -53.86
CA ASP A 220 11.47 -69.23 -55.19
C ASP A 220 12.29 -67.93 -55.36
N GLY A 221 12.27 -67.04 -54.35
CA GLY A 221 12.93 -65.74 -54.38
C GLY A 221 12.08 -64.60 -54.97
N GLY A 222 10.80 -64.81 -55.29
CA GLY A 222 9.88 -63.74 -55.68
C GLY A 222 9.47 -62.86 -54.49
N THR A 223 9.39 -61.54 -54.70
CA THR A 223 9.03 -60.55 -53.67
C THR A 223 7.72 -59.84 -53.97
N MET A 224 6.70 -60.01 -53.11
CA MET A 224 5.36 -59.45 -53.29
C MET A 224 5.08 -58.39 -52.21
N GLY A 225 4.52 -57.24 -52.60
CA GLY A 225 4.01 -56.26 -51.63
C GLY A 225 2.85 -56.83 -50.82
N LEU A 226 2.89 -56.65 -49.50
CA LEU A 226 1.82 -57.04 -48.59
C LEU A 226 0.78 -55.92 -48.50
N LYS A 227 -0.45 -56.25 -48.11
CA LYS A 227 -1.39 -55.20 -47.69
C LYS A 227 -0.89 -54.66 -46.35
N VAL A 228 -0.60 -53.36 -46.28
CA VAL A 228 -0.18 -52.69 -45.04
C VAL A 228 -1.25 -51.70 -44.64
N LEU A 229 -1.75 -51.84 -43.41
CA LEU A 229 -2.57 -50.85 -42.74
C LEU A 229 -1.76 -50.28 -41.59
N GLY A 230 -1.85 -48.98 -41.37
CA GLY A 230 -1.16 -48.33 -40.27
C GLY A 230 -1.70 -46.94 -40.00
N TRP A 231 -1.46 -46.48 -38.78
CA TRP A 231 -1.76 -45.11 -38.37
C TRP A 231 -0.68 -44.57 -37.43
N PHE A 232 -0.58 -43.25 -37.37
CA PHE A 232 0.25 -42.52 -36.41
C PHE A 232 -0.38 -41.15 -36.14
N GLU A 233 -0.03 -40.54 -35.02
CA GLU A 233 -0.55 -39.24 -34.58
C GLU A 233 0.61 -38.26 -34.39
N ILE A 234 0.40 -36.99 -34.77
CA ILE A 234 1.38 -35.90 -34.69
C ILE A 234 0.76 -34.65 -34.08
N GLN A 235 1.59 -33.74 -33.55
CA GLN A 235 1.15 -32.41 -33.11
C GLN A 235 1.42 -31.34 -34.17
N ALA A 236 0.39 -30.55 -34.48
CA ALA A 236 0.46 -29.35 -35.31
C ALA A 236 -0.15 -28.14 -34.58
N GLU A 237 0.18 -26.94 -35.02
CA GLU A 237 -0.40 -25.67 -34.57
C GLU A 237 -1.05 -24.94 -35.75
N PHE A 238 -2.10 -24.16 -35.46
CA PHE A 238 -2.64 -23.24 -36.45
C PHE A 238 -1.73 -22.02 -36.62
N LYS A 239 -1.10 -21.90 -37.78
CA LYS A 239 -0.09 -20.89 -38.11
C LYS A 239 -0.22 -20.45 -39.57
N SER A 240 -0.15 -19.15 -39.80
CA SER A 240 -0.04 -18.55 -41.13
C SER A 240 0.60 -17.17 -41.01
N ASP A 241 1.43 -16.81 -41.99
CA ASP A 241 2.00 -15.47 -42.14
C ASP A 241 1.06 -14.52 -42.93
N ASP A 242 -0.18 -14.95 -43.19
CA ASP A 242 -1.17 -14.17 -43.94
C ASP A 242 -2.40 -13.75 -43.10
N ASN A 243 -2.85 -12.52 -43.33
CA ASN A 243 -3.86 -11.83 -42.53
C ASN A 243 -5.32 -12.26 -42.80
N LYS A 244 -5.56 -13.45 -43.38
CA LYS A 244 -6.92 -14.04 -43.47
C LYS A 244 -7.40 -14.50 -42.09
N LEU A 245 -8.68 -14.27 -41.82
CA LEU A 245 -9.42 -14.92 -40.73
C LEU A 245 -10.17 -16.18 -41.19
N LYS A 246 -10.12 -16.54 -42.48
CA LYS A 246 -10.92 -17.62 -43.07
C LYS A 246 -10.06 -18.55 -43.91
N TYR A 247 -10.06 -19.83 -43.56
CA TYR A 247 -9.34 -20.89 -44.26
C TYR A 247 -10.28 -22.07 -44.56
N THR A 248 -9.99 -22.81 -45.63
CA THR A 248 -10.71 -24.04 -46.00
C THR A 248 -9.76 -25.22 -45.87
N LEU A 249 -9.66 -25.77 -44.66
CA LEU A 249 -8.83 -26.91 -44.35
C LEU A 249 -9.36 -28.15 -45.09
N THR A 250 -8.58 -28.66 -46.04
CA THR A 250 -8.90 -29.85 -46.83
C THR A 250 -7.94 -30.96 -46.46
N LEU A 251 -8.46 -32.07 -45.94
CA LEU A 251 -7.69 -33.23 -45.48
C LEU A 251 -8.15 -34.50 -46.23
N PRO A 252 -7.24 -35.43 -46.57
CA PRO A 252 -7.60 -36.73 -47.12
C PRO A 252 -8.70 -37.41 -46.30
N GLY A 253 -9.63 -38.09 -46.98
CA GLY A 253 -10.72 -38.84 -46.37
C GLY A 253 -11.82 -38.02 -45.68
N ASN A 254 -11.84 -36.68 -45.82
CA ASN A 254 -12.82 -35.80 -45.18
C ASN A 254 -13.45 -34.79 -46.16
N ASP A 255 -14.65 -34.30 -45.83
CA ASP A 255 -15.20 -33.09 -46.45
C ASP A 255 -14.42 -31.83 -45.98
N PRO A 256 -14.28 -30.78 -46.81
CA PRO A 256 -13.53 -29.58 -46.43
C PRO A 256 -14.12 -28.84 -45.22
N ILE A 257 -13.26 -28.51 -44.25
CA ILE A 257 -13.60 -27.84 -43.01
C ILE A 257 -13.34 -26.33 -43.15
N ILE A 258 -14.31 -25.49 -42.84
CA ILE A 258 -14.16 -24.04 -42.86
C ILE A 258 -13.74 -23.57 -41.45
N LEU A 259 -12.57 -22.94 -41.34
CA LEU A 259 -12.03 -22.39 -40.10
C LEU A 259 -12.21 -20.87 -40.08
N HIS A 260 -12.85 -20.35 -39.03
CA HIS A 260 -13.02 -18.91 -38.80
C HIS A 260 -12.21 -18.48 -37.57
N PHE A 261 -11.06 -17.85 -37.79
CA PHE A 261 -10.17 -17.44 -36.71
C PHE A 261 -10.72 -16.24 -35.94
N THR A 262 -10.59 -16.28 -34.61
CA THR A 262 -10.89 -15.13 -33.75
C THR A 262 -9.61 -14.35 -33.47
N PRO A 263 -9.54 -13.04 -33.78
CA PRO A 263 -8.38 -12.20 -33.47
C PRO A 263 -7.96 -12.26 -32.00
N LYS A 264 -6.66 -12.31 -31.76
CA LYS A 264 -6.07 -12.24 -30.41
C LYS A 264 -6.48 -10.92 -29.73
N GLY A 265 -7.11 -11.04 -28.56
CA GLY A 265 -7.62 -9.89 -27.81
C GLY A 265 -8.93 -9.29 -28.35
N GLY A 266 -9.57 -9.92 -29.35
CA GLY A 266 -10.86 -9.48 -29.87
C GLY A 266 -11.98 -9.51 -28.81
N THR A 267 -12.83 -8.50 -28.83
CA THR A 267 -13.95 -8.29 -27.91
C THR A 267 -15.23 -7.92 -28.69
N THR A 268 -16.39 -8.20 -28.09
CA THR A 268 -17.69 -7.77 -28.62
C THR A 268 -17.84 -6.25 -28.54
N ILE A 269 -17.42 -5.65 -27.41
CA ILE A 269 -17.45 -4.19 -27.19
C ILE A 269 -16.47 -3.77 -26.09
N GLU A 270 -15.80 -2.63 -26.29
CA GLU A 270 -14.95 -1.96 -25.31
C GLU A 270 -15.12 -0.44 -25.42
N LYS A 271 -15.34 0.25 -24.30
CA LYS A 271 -15.55 1.70 -24.24
C LYS A 271 -14.48 2.39 -23.39
N SER A 272 -13.91 3.47 -23.91
CA SER A 272 -12.97 4.34 -23.19
C SER A 272 -13.38 5.81 -23.28
N ALA A 273 -12.83 6.61 -22.37
CA ALA A 273 -13.14 8.04 -22.22
C ALA A 273 -11.84 8.82 -21.97
N LYS A 274 -11.70 9.97 -22.62
CA LYS A 274 -10.58 10.89 -22.44
C LYS A 274 -11.09 12.33 -22.29
N PRO A 275 -11.09 12.91 -21.08
CA PRO A 275 -11.34 14.34 -20.93
C PRO A 275 -10.23 15.16 -21.59
N GLU A 276 -10.60 16.31 -22.14
CA GLU A 276 -9.64 17.34 -22.55
C GLU A 276 -8.87 17.89 -21.32
N ASN A 277 -7.65 18.37 -21.51
CA ASN A 277 -6.77 18.87 -20.44
C ASN A 277 -6.61 17.92 -19.23
N ASP A 278 -6.67 16.60 -19.52
CA ASP A 278 -6.60 15.49 -18.57
C ASP A 278 -7.58 15.63 -17.37
N GLY A 279 -8.75 16.22 -17.62
CA GLY A 279 -9.79 16.42 -16.61
C GLY A 279 -9.71 17.73 -15.84
N ASN A 280 -8.89 18.70 -16.26
CA ASN A 280 -8.78 20.01 -15.61
C ASN A 280 -9.53 21.07 -16.43
N SER A 281 -10.66 21.55 -15.91
CA SER A 281 -11.56 22.53 -16.56
C SER A 281 -11.93 22.21 -18.02
N SER A 282 -12.04 20.92 -18.34
CA SER A 282 -12.24 20.39 -19.70
C SER A 282 -13.49 20.93 -20.40
N GLU A 283 -13.36 21.40 -21.64
CA GLU A 283 -14.50 21.79 -22.48
C GLU A 283 -15.27 20.58 -23.05
N TYR A 284 -14.64 19.40 -23.09
CA TYR A 284 -15.26 18.17 -23.59
C TYR A 284 -14.59 16.89 -23.07
N VAL A 285 -15.28 15.77 -23.28
CA VAL A 285 -14.74 14.40 -23.18
C VAL A 285 -14.85 13.73 -24.53
N GLU A 286 -13.73 13.20 -25.03
CA GLU A 286 -13.69 12.28 -26.16
C GLU A 286 -14.06 10.87 -25.69
N TRP A 287 -15.00 10.25 -26.40
CA TRP A 287 -15.40 8.86 -26.20
C TRP A 287 -14.93 8.05 -27.39
N GLN A 288 -14.32 6.90 -27.12
CA GLN A 288 -14.01 5.89 -28.12
C GLN A 288 -14.71 4.59 -27.74
N VAL A 289 -15.35 3.95 -28.70
CA VAL A 289 -15.90 2.60 -28.56
C VAL A 289 -15.33 1.73 -29.67
N LEU A 290 -14.70 0.62 -29.28
CA LEU A 290 -14.36 -0.47 -30.19
C LEU A 290 -15.47 -1.51 -30.13
N VAL A 291 -15.90 -2.01 -31.28
CA VAL A 291 -17.02 -2.94 -31.42
C VAL A 291 -16.65 -4.05 -32.40
N ASN A 292 -16.97 -5.29 -32.05
CA ASN A 292 -16.75 -6.48 -32.88
C ASN A 292 -15.27 -6.69 -33.31
N THR A 293 -14.30 -6.43 -32.44
CA THR A 293 -12.87 -6.72 -32.71
C THR A 293 -12.58 -8.23 -32.71
N GLU A 294 -13.51 -9.04 -32.19
CA GLU A 294 -13.58 -10.50 -32.40
C GLU A 294 -13.98 -10.95 -33.83
N MET A 295 -14.34 -9.98 -34.69
CA MET A 295 -14.63 -10.18 -36.11
C MET A 295 -15.71 -11.26 -36.36
N ASN A 296 -16.86 -11.14 -35.71
CA ASN A 296 -18.08 -11.86 -36.08
C ASN A 296 -18.70 -11.27 -37.35
N ASP A 297 -19.41 -12.09 -38.13
CA ASP A 297 -20.16 -11.62 -39.31
C ASP A 297 -21.55 -11.13 -38.88
N LEU A 298 -21.71 -9.80 -38.86
CA LEU A 298 -22.95 -9.13 -38.47
C LEU A 298 -24.05 -9.24 -39.55
N GLY A 299 -23.72 -9.84 -40.71
CA GLY A 299 -24.66 -10.19 -41.77
C GLY A 299 -25.51 -9.01 -42.23
N GLY A 300 -26.82 -9.16 -42.09
CA GLY A 300 -27.81 -8.16 -42.53
C GLY A 300 -27.90 -6.89 -41.65
N GLY A 301 -27.28 -6.89 -40.47
CA GLY A 301 -27.18 -5.72 -39.60
C GLY A 301 -27.54 -5.98 -38.15
N GLU A 302 -26.63 -5.64 -37.25
CA GLU A 302 -26.83 -5.66 -35.79
C GLU A 302 -26.85 -4.25 -35.20
N THR A 303 -27.56 -4.06 -34.07
CA THR A 303 -27.80 -2.73 -33.50
C THR A 303 -26.80 -2.41 -32.40
N PHE A 304 -26.06 -1.33 -32.60
CA PHE A 304 -25.27 -0.67 -31.57
C PHE A 304 -26.09 0.42 -30.89
N LEU A 305 -25.95 0.56 -29.57
CA LEU A 305 -26.57 1.59 -28.74
C LEU A 305 -25.51 2.21 -27.82
N ASP A 306 -25.53 3.53 -27.65
CA ASP A 306 -24.65 4.24 -26.72
C ASP A 306 -25.46 5.31 -25.98
N THR A 307 -25.55 5.22 -24.66
CA THR A 307 -26.49 6.00 -23.84
C THR A 307 -25.75 6.77 -22.76
N LEU A 308 -25.91 8.10 -22.76
CA LEU A 308 -25.42 8.95 -21.68
C LEU A 308 -26.18 8.60 -20.39
N THR A 309 -25.51 7.96 -19.45
CA THR A 309 -26.10 7.46 -18.20
C THR A 309 -26.03 8.48 -17.05
N SER A 310 -25.49 9.66 -17.32
CA SER A 310 -25.58 10.87 -16.50
C SER A 310 -26.22 12.03 -17.29
N ASP A 311 -26.92 12.93 -16.59
CA ASP A 311 -27.66 14.08 -17.14
C ASP A 311 -26.85 15.39 -17.20
N ASN A 312 -25.56 15.32 -16.84
CA ASN A 312 -24.66 16.46 -16.72
C ASN A 312 -23.70 16.65 -17.91
N HIS A 313 -24.05 16.12 -19.09
CA HIS A 313 -23.35 16.36 -20.34
C HIS A 313 -24.23 16.18 -21.57
N GLU A 314 -23.91 16.91 -22.64
CA GLU A 314 -24.60 16.87 -23.94
C GLU A 314 -23.72 16.27 -25.03
N TYR A 315 -24.32 15.48 -25.93
CA TYR A 315 -23.64 14.85 -27.06
C TYR A 315 -23.42 15.82 -28.23
N ASP A 316 -22.17 16.00 -28.64
CA ASP A 316 -21.81 16.78 -29.81
C ASP A 316 -22.02 15.96 -31.10
N GLN A 317 -23.19 16.12 -31.72
CA GLN A 317 -23.59 15.35 -32.91
C GLN A 317 -22.74 15.61 -34.16
N ASP A 318 -21.91 16.66 -34.18
CA ASP A 318 -21.05 17.00 -35.33
C ASP A 318 -19.67 16.35 -35.19
N SER A 319 -19.28 15.98 -33.96
CA SER A 319 -18.04 15.28 -33.65
C SER A 319 -17.97 13.81 -34.08
N LEU A 320 -19.09 13.17 -34.46
CA LEU A 320 -19.15 11.72 -34.70
C LEU A 320 -18.37 11.28 -35.96
N VAL A 321 -17.45 10.35 -35.73
CA VAL A 321 -16.72 9.57 -36.73
C VAL A 321 -16.94 8.09 -36.46
N VAL A 322 -17.25 7.31 -37.50
CA VAL A 322 -17.28 5.84 -37.44
C VAL A 322 -16.35 5.29 -38.51
N THR A 323 -15.38 4.49 -38.09
CA THR A 323 -14.39 3.83 -38.93
C THR A 323 -14.60 2.33 -38.87
N GLN A 324 -14.90 1.69 -39.99
CA GLN A 324 -14.86 0.23 -40.09
C GLN A 324 -13.42 -0.21 -40.33
N MET A 325 -13.05 -1.40 -39.86
CA MET A 325 -11.73 -1.98 -40.04
C MET A 325 -11.78 -3.51 -40.04
N LYS A 326 -10.68 -4.14 -40.47
CA LYS A 326 -10.44 -5.56 -40.26
C LYS A 326 -9.26 -5.75 -39.30
N ILE A 327 -9.42 -6.67 -38.37
CA ILE A 327 -8.35 -7.08 -37.45
C ILE A 327 -7.72 -8.36 -38.01
N ALA A 328 -6.40 -8.45 -37.97
CA ALA A 328 -5.62 -9.63 -38.33
C ALA A 328 -5.66 -10.68 -37.19
N PRO A 329 -5.27 -11.96 -37.44
CA PRO A 329 -5.34 -13.00 -36.41
C PRO A 329 -4.54 -12.70 -35.12
N ASP A 330 -3.47 -11.92 -35.25
CA ASP A 330 -2.58 -11.47 -34.17
C ASP A 330 -3.12 -10.32 -33.31
N GLY A 331 -4.24 -9.70 -33.72
CA GLY A 331 -4.85 -8.54 -33.07
C GLY A 331 -4.52 -7.18 -33.72
N GLU A 332 -3.65 -7.11 -34.74
CA GLU A 332 -3.31 -5.85 -35.39
C GLU A 332 -4.39 -5.38 -36.39
N THR A 333 -4.49 -4.06 -36.60
CA THR A 333 -5.45 -3.49 -37.57
C THR A 333 -4.88 -3.49 -38.98
N ILE A 334 -5.55 -4.19 -39.91
CA ILE A 334 -5.19 -4.24 -41.33
C ILE A 334 -5.46 -2.87 -41.95
N SER A 335 -4.43 -2.04 -42.05
CA SER A 335 -4.54 -0.61 -42.42
C SER A 335 -5.26 -0.38 -43.76
N ASP A 336 -4.95 -1.17 -44.79
CA ASP A 336 -5.60 -1.09 -46.11
C ASP A 336 -7.08 -1.53 -46.12
N SER A 337 -7.57 -2.10 -45.01
CA SER A 337 -8.98 -2.45 -44.80
C SER A 337 -9.72 -1.45 -43.89
N THR A 338 -9.08 -0.34 -43.50
CA THR A 338 -9.75 0.73 -42.73
C THR A 338 -10.53 1.68 -43.65
N ALA A 339 -11.74 2.08 -43.24
CA ALA A 339 -12.52 3.08 -43.97
C ALA A 339 -13.47 3.86 -43.04
N VAL A 340 -13.48 5.19 -43.20
CA VAL A 340 -14.47 6.06 -42.52
C VAL A 340 -15.83 5.90 -43.21
N VAL A 341 -16.73 5.21 -42.54
CA VAL A 341 -18.10 4.88 -42.99
C VAL A 341 -19.16 5.86 -42.50
N TYR A 342 -18.81 6.70 -41.53
CA TYR A 342 -19.55 7.91 -41.22
C TYR A 342 -18.62 9.04 -40.76
N LYS A 343 -18.82 10.23 -41.31
CA LYS A 343 -18.40 11.50 -40.69
C LYS A 343 -19.40 12.60 -41.04
N LYS A 344 -19.82 13.39 -40.06
CA LYS A 344 -20.74 14.52 -40.27
C LYS A 344 -20.13 15.57 -41.22
N ASP A 345 -19.00 16.13 -40.82
CA ASP A 345 -18.39 17.30 -41.47
C ASP A 345 -17.39 16.89 -42.57
N GLY A 346 -17.90 16.31 -43.66
CA GLY A 346 -17.16 16.13 -44.91
C GLY A 346 -17.04 14.69 -45.46
N GLY A 347 -17.79 13.73 -44.91
CA GLY A 347 -17.84 12.36 -45.45
C GLY A 347 -18.64 12.27 -46.75
N ASN A 348 -17.97 12.30 -47.91
CA ASN A 348 -18.61 12.08 -49.23
C ASN A 348 -19.14 10.64 -49.44
N ASN A 349 -18.89 9.73 -48.49
CA ASN A 349 -19.02 8.28 -48.66
C ASN A 349 -19.73 7.60 -47.47
N ASN A 350 -20.57 8.34 -46.74
CA ASN A 350 -21.27 7.83 -45.55
C ASN A 350 -22.22 6.67 -45.91
N THR A 351 -21.95 5.46 -45.39
CA THR A 351 -22.76 4.25 -45.61
C THR A 351 -23.66 3.90 -44.43
N ILE A 352 -23.35 4.38 -43.23
CA ILE A 352 -24.14 4.19 -42.00
C ILE A 352 -25.00 5.43 -41.74
N THR A 353 -26.23 5.23 -41.22
CA THR A 353 -27.13 6.32 -40.80
C THR A 353 -27.31 6.32 -39.28
N PRO A 354 -26.58 7.18 -38.53
CA PRO A 354 -26.78 7.32 -37.09
C PRO A 354 -28.12 7.96 -36.77
N THR A 355 -28.73 7.52 -35.67
CA THR A 355 -29.91 8.15 -35.07
C THR A 355 -29.60 8.56 -33.63
N TRP A 356 -29.86 9.81 -33.28
CA TRP A 356 -29.85 10.28 -31.89
C TRP A 356 -31.29 10.41 -31.38
N ASN A 357 -31.58 9.81 -30.23
CA ASN A 357 -32.83 10.01 -29.52
C ASN A 357 -32.60 10.85 -28.26
N ALA A 358 -33.14 12.06 -28.25
CA ALA A 358 -33.03 13.01 -27.14
C ALA A 358 -34.01 12.72 -25.98
N GLU A 359 -34.97 11.80 -26.12
CA GLU A 359 -35.86 11.41 -25.00
C GLU A 359 -35.19 10.44 -24.01
N ASN A 360 -34.13 9.75 -24.44
CA ASN A 360 -33.39 8.78 -23.63
C ASN A 360 -31.85 8.89 -23.75
N ASN A 361 -31.36 9.97 -24.35
CA ASN A 361 -29.94 10.25 -24.59
C ASN A 361 -29.16 9.10 -25.26
N THR A 362 -29.79 8.40 -26.21
CA THR A 362 -29.18 7.26 -26.91
C THR A 362 -28.80 7.58 -28.36
N LEU A 363 -27.54 7.36 -28.72
CA LEU A 363 -27.06 7.18 -30.08
C LEU A 363 -27.31 5.73 -30.51
N SER A 364 -27.79 5.51 -31.73
CA SER A 364 -27.93 4.19 -32.33
C SER A 364 -27.33 4.12 -33.74
N LEU A 365 -26.66 3.01 -34.02
CA LEU A 365 -26.11 2.64 -35.33
C LEU A 365 -26.58 1.22 -35.71
N THR A 366 -26.58 0.92 -37.00
CA THR A 366 -26.64 -0.46 -37.51
C THR A 366 -25.30 -0.80 -38.17
N LEU A 367 -24.64 -1.85 -37.68
CA LEU A 367 -23.32 -2.31 -38.10
C LEU A 367 -23.48 -3.63 -38.89
N THR A 368 -22.73 -3.84 -39.98
CA THR A 368 -23.05 -4.87 -41.00
C THR A 368 -21.83 -5.63 -41.52
N GLY A 369 -22.01 -6.91 -41.82
CA GLY A 369 -20.96 -7.78 -42.36
C GLY A 369 -19.81 -8.04 -41.38
N GLU A 370 -18.67 -8.48 -41.93
CA GLU A 370 -17.49 -8.92 -41.18
C GLU A 370 -16.44 -7.81 -41.03
N PHE A 371 -16.74 -6.88 -40.11
CA PHE A 371 -15.86 -5.76 -39.75
C PHE A 371 -15.93 -5.45 -38.25
N ALA A 372 -14.81 -5.03 -37.70
CA ALA A 372 -14.75 -4.30 -36.44
C ALA A 372 -15.01 -2.82 -36.70
N TYR A 373 -15.45 -2.08 -35.68
CA TYR A 373 -15.75 -0.66 -35.77
C TYR A 373 -15.11 0.14 -34.63
N GLU A 374 -14.48 1.25 -34.98
CA GLU A 374 -14.14 2.31 -34.04
C GLU A 374 -15.15 3.45 -34.18
N ILE A 375 -15.80 3.81 -33.08
CA ILE A 375 -16.78 4.88 -32.97
C ILE A 375 -16.19 5.96 -32.06
N LYS A 376 -15.92 7.15 -32.61
CA LYS A 376 -15.34 8.29 -31.89
C LYS A 376 -16.26 9.50 -31.94
N TYR A 377 -16.48 10.14 -30.80
CA TYR A 377 -17.26 11.38 -30.67
C TYR A 377 -16.94 12.12 -29.36
N LYS A 378 -17.61 13.24 -29.13
CA LYS A 378 -17.43 14.10 -27.96
C LYS A 378 -18.74 14.35 -27.20
N THR A 379 -18.63 14.54 -25.89
CA THR A 379 -19.69 15.17 -25.07
C THR A 379 -19.15 16.42 -24.38
N LYS A 380 -19.93 17.47 -24.29
CA LYS A 380 -19.61 18.69 -23.53
C LYS A 380 -20.24 18.58 -22.14
N PRO A 381 -19.50 18.86 -21.05
CA PRO A 381 -20.09 18.89 -19.72
C PRO A 381 -21.08 20.06 -19.57
N ASN A 382 -22.08 19.87 -18.73
CA ASN A 382 -23.01 20.94 -18.36
C ASN A 382 -22.39 21.82 -17.26
N ASP A 383 -22.83 23.06 -17.15
CA ASP A 383 -22.35 23.98 -16.11
C ASP A 383 -22.66 23.47 -14.70
N THR A 384 -21.70 23.62 -13.79
CA THR A 384 -21.82 23.17 -12.40
C THR A 384 -21.14 24.11 -11.41
N ASP A 385 -21.78 24.31 -10.27
CA ASP A 385 -21.28 25.06 -9.11
C ASP A 385 -20.34 24.25 -8.20
N GLN A 386 -20.07 22.98 -8.52
CA GLN A 386 -19.25 22.08 -7.70
C GLN A 386 -17.77 22.10 -8.08
N GLU A 387 -16.91 21.54 -7.22
CA GLU A 387 -15.47 21.46 -7.46
C GLU A 387 -15.08 20.52 -8.61
N SER A 388 -15.94 19.57 -8.92
CA SER A 388 -15.78 18.59 -9.99
C SER A 388 -17.14 17.98 -10.36
N GLN A 389 -17.18 17.26 -11.48
CA GLN A 389 -18.27 16.34 -11.81
C GLN A 389 -17.76 15.12 -12.58
N THR A 390 -18.44 13.99 -12.43
CA THR A 390 -18.19 12.76 -13.20
C THR A 390 -19.27 12.61 -14.26
N LEU A 391 -18.85 12.32 -15.49
CA LEU A 391 -19.69 11.96 -16.63
C LEU A 391 -19.67 10.43 -16.78
N LYS A 392 -20.82 9.83 -17.08
CA LYS A 392 -21.04 8.39 -17.24
C LYS A 392 -21.74 8.10 -18.57
N ASN A 393 -21.28 7.09 -19.27
CA ASN A 393 -21.81 6.76 -20.59
C ASN A 393 -21.64 5.27 -20.88
N THR A 394 -22.68 4.61 -21.39
CA THR A 394 -22.75 3.15 -21.45
C THR A 394 -23.15 2.69 -22.85
N ALA A 395 -22.26 1.94 -23.50
CA ALA A 395 -22.46 1.37 -24.82
C ALA A 395 -22.85 -0.12 -24.74
N LYS A 396 -23.66 -0.58 -25.69
CA LYS A 396 -24.15 -1.97 -25.81
C LYS A 396 -24.12 -2.44 -27.26
N PHE A 397 -23.73 -3.70 -27.45
CA PHE A 397 -23.71 -4.38 -28.75
C PHE A 397 -23.84 -5.89 -28.56
N GLY A 398 -24.77 -6.53 -29.26
CA GLY A 398 -25.17 -7.91 -28.95
C GLY A 398 -25.60 -8.07 -27.50
N ASP A 399 -25.10 -9.11 -26.83
CA ASP A 399 -25.23 -9.29 -25.36
C ASP A 399 -24.15 -8.52 -24.55
N GLY A 400 -23.22 -7.81 -25.23
CA GLY A 400 -22.13 -7.07 -24.61
C GLY A 400 -22.51 -5.66 -24.13
N GLU A 401 -21.91 -5.22 -23.03
CA GLU A 401 -22.09 -3.89 -22.42
C GLU A 401 -20.76 -3.36 -21.87
N SER A 402 -20.50 -2.05 -22.07
CA SER A 402 -19.29 -1.38 -21.58
C SER A 402 -19.60 0.04 -21.12
N GLU A 403 -19.36 0.34 -19.83
CA GLU A 403 -19.44 1.69 -19.27
C GLU A 403 -18.07 2.37 -19.32
N GLY A 404 -18.02 3.59 -19.81
CA GLY A 404 -16.89 4.50 -19.64
C GLY A 404 -17.27 5.65 -18.70
N THR A 405 -16.27 6.18 -17.98
CA THR A 405 -16.45 7.35 -17.10
C THR A 405 -15.32 8.34 -17.27
N ALA A 406 -15.61 9.63 -17.05
CA ALA A 406 -14.60 10.69 -17.04
C ALA A 406 -14.95 11.71 -15.96
N THR A 407 -13.96 12.17 -15.19
CA THR A 407 -14.15 13.20 -14.16
C THR A 407 -13.47 14.49 -14.62
N ILE A 408 -14.18 15.61 -14.46
CA ILE A 408 -13.69 16.96 -14.77
C ILE A 408 -13.69 17.75 -13.46
N ASN A 409 -12.56 18.40 -13.17
CA ASN A 409 -12.31 19.19 -11.97
C ASN A 409 -12.25 20.67 -12.36
N TYR A 410 -13.01 21.51 -11.66
CA TYR A 410 -13.03 22.97 -11.85
C TYR A 410 -12.22 23.70 -10.77
N GLY A 411 -11.99 23.05 -9.63
CA GLY A 411 -11.34 23.63 -8.45
C GLY A 411 -12.34 24.11 -7.40
N LYS A 412 -11.88 24.56 -6.21
CA LYS A 412 -12.77 24.75 -5.06
C LYS A 412 -13.53 26.10 -5.09
N PRO A 413 -14.88 26.12 -5.08
CA PRO A 413 -15.66 27.38 -5.07
C PRO A 413 -15.44 28.28 -3.85
N LEU A 414 -15.05 27.69 -2.73
CA LEU A 414 -14.61 28.37 -1.52
C LEU A 414 -13.62 27.44 -0.79
N ASN A 415 -12.49 27.96 -0.31
CA ASN A 415 -11.58 27.21 0.55
C ASN A 415 -10.92 28.15 1.56
N LYS A 416 -10.63 27.67 2.77
CA LYS A 416 -9.95 28.42 3.82
C LYS A 416 -8.80 27.59 4.38
N THR A 417 -7.70 28.25 4.75
CA THR A 417 -6.51 27.65 5.34
C THR A 417 -5.87 28.58 6.38
N VAL A 418 -5.10 28.03 7.31
CA VAL A 418 -4.27 28.77 8.28
C VAL A 418 -2.83 28.24 8.33
N GLN A 419 -1.89 29.15 8.60
CA GLN A 419 -0.52 28.82 9.00
C GLN A 419 -0.11 29.70 10.18
N THR A 420 0.35 29.10 11.27
CA THR A 420 0.85 29.84 12.45
C THR A 420 2.34 30.20 12.30
N ASP A 421 2.68 31.38 12.83
CA ASP A 421 4.05 31.87 13.03
C ASP A 421 4.10 32.51 14.43
N GLY A 422 4.64 31.77 15.41
CA GLY A 422 4.49 32.11 16.83
C GLY A 422 3.01 32.29 17.22
N GLU A 423 2.69 33.46 17.74
CA GLU A 423 1.32 33.86 18.14
C GLU A 423 0.50 34.50 17.01
N ILE A 424 0.97 34.43 15.76
CA ILE A 424 0.28 35.00 14.59
C ILE A 424 -0.32 33.86 13.77
N ALA A 425 -1.65 33.85 13.62
CA ALA A 425 -2.35 33.00 12.65
C ALA A 425 -2.48 33.75 11.32
N ASN A 426 -1.85 33.23 10.27
CA ASN A 426 -1.94 33.77 8.92
C ASN A 426 -3.00 32.98 8.14
N TRP A 427 -4.07 33.66 7.75
CA TRP A 427 -5.24 33.07 7.11
C TRP A 427 -5.23 33.36 5.61
N THR A 428 -5.56 32.34 4.82
CA THR A 428 -5.82 32.49 3.38
C THR A 428 -7.20 31.94 3.06
N ILE A 429 -8.00 32.72 2.33
CA ILE A 429 -9.27 32.32 1.75
C ILE A 429 -9.10 32.33 0.22
N LEU A 430 -9.42 31.23 -0.45
CA LEU A 430 -9.64 31.19 -1.89
C LEU A 430 -11.15 31.32 -2.15
N VAL A 431 -11.53 32.29 -2.98
CA VAL A 431 -12.91 32.52 -3.42
C VAL A 431 -12.99 32.24 -4.92
N ASN A 432 -14.05 31.55 -5.33
CA ASN A 432 -14.37 31.29 -6.73
C ASN A 432 -13.31 30.49 -7.52
N GLY A 433 -12.56 29.62 -6.83
CA GLY A 433 -11.61 28.70 -7.46
C GLY A 433 -12.25 27.62 -8.35
N ASN A 434 -13.55 27.73 -8.67
CA ASN A 434 -14.24 26.97 -9.72
C ASN A 434 -14.61 27.83 -10.95
N HIS A 435 -14.18 29.10 -10.99
CA HIS A 435 -14.25 30.03 -12.13
C HIS A 435 -15.67 30.23 -12.70
N ARG A 436 -16.68 30.35 -11.82
CA ARG A 436 -18.09 30.60 -12.19
C ARG A 436 -18.47 32.07 -12.00
N GLU A 437 -19.55 32.50 -12.65
CA GLU A 437 -20.04 33.88 -12.48
C GLU A 437 -20.60 34.10 -11.07
N MET A 438 -20.07 35.11 -10.37
CA MET A 438 -20.59 35.64 -9.12
C MET A 438 -21.15 37.04 -9.35
N GLU A 439 -22.40 37.24 -8.93
CA GLU A 439 -23.17 38.47 -9.17
C GLU A 439 -22.68 39.69 -8.36
N ALA A 440 -22.85 40.88 -8.93
CA ALA A 440 -22.54 42.15 -8.28
C ALA A 440 -23.35 42.33 -6.99
N GLY A 441 -22.66 42.20 -5.85
CA GLY A 441 -23.24 42.38 -4.53
C GLY A 441 -23.29 41.11 -3.67
N THR A 442 -22.82 39.95 -4.14
CA THR A 442 -22.54 38.80 -3.26
C THR A 442 -21.65 39.20 -2.07
N VAL A 443 -21.91 38.61 -0.91
CA VAL A 443 -21.27 38.90 0.37
C VAL A 443 -20.47 37.70 0.86
N ILE A 444 -19.22 37.97 1.22
CA ILE A 444 -18.29 37.03 1.83
C ILE A 444 -18.06 37.50 3.27
N THR A 445 -18.58 36.75 4.24
CA THR A 445 -18.48 37.07 5.67
C THR A 445 -17.51 36.11 6.35
N ASP A 446 -16.49 36.67 6.97
CA ASP A 446 -15.45 35.94 7.72
C ASP A 446 -15.58 36.24 9.21
N THR A 447 -15.39 35.24 10.08
CA THR A 447 -15.52 35.39 11.53
C THR A 447 -14.69 34.36 12.29
N TRP A 448 -13.85 34.83 13.22
CA TRP A 448 -13.04 34.01 14.11
C TRP A 448 -13.49 34.07 15.57
N ALA A 449 -13.38 32.93 16.26
CA ALA A 449 -13.66 32.79 17.68
C ALA A 449 -12.62 31.88 18.36
N SER A 450 -12.32 32.18 19.62
CA SER A 450 -11.54 31.32 20.51
C SER A 450 -12.43 30.25 21.11
N SER A 451 -11.88 29.06 21.40
CA SER A 451 -12.50 28.01 22.20
C SER A 451 -12.73 28.42 23.66
N ASP A 452 -11.96 29.42 24.13
CA ASP A 452 -12.10 30.07 25.43
C ASP A 452 -12.70 31.47 25.25
N GLU A 453 -13.86 31.73 25.86
CA GLU A 453 -14.59 32.98 25.61
C GLU A 453 -13.89 34.24 26.15
N ASP A 454 -12.98 34.14 27.13
CA ASP A 454 -12.29 35.32 27.66
C ASP A 454 -11.13 35.76 26.74
N ILE A 455 -10.47 34.81 26.07
CA ILE A 455 -9.40 35.10 25.10
C ILE A 455 -9.98 35.63 23.79
N LYS A 456 -9.52 36.80 23.34
CA LYS A 456 -9.92 37.42 22.06
C LYS A 456 -8.76 37.41 21.07
N HIS A 457 -9.09 37.25 19.79
CA HIS A 457 -8.17 37.48 18.67
C HIS A 457 -8.57 38.75 17.91
N LYS A 458 -7.57 39.53 17.50
CA LYS A 458 -7.73 40.75 16.68
C LYS A 458 -7.00 40.61 15.35
N LEU A 459 -7.52 41.29 14.32
CA LEU A 459 -6.82 41.49 13.05
C LEU A 459 -5.49 42.22 13.29
N VAL A 460 -4.41 41.78 12.64
CA VAL A 460 -3.13 42.50 12.62
C VAL A 460 -3.22 43.62 11.58
N GLU A 461 -3.10 44.87 12.03
CA GLU A 461 -3.24 46.04 11.17
C GLU A 461 -2.30 46.00 9.95
N GLY A 462 -2.82 46.34 8.77
CA GLY A 462 -2.06 46.34 7.52
C GLY A 462 -1.81 44.97 6.87
N THR A 463 -2.24 43.86 7.48
CA THR A 463 -2.05 42.51 6.87
C THR A 463 -3.11 42.14 5.84
N PHE A 464 -4.31 42.74 5.91
CA PHE A 464 -5.43 42.42 5.01
C PHE A 464 -5.16 42.84 3.56
N LYS A 465 -5.27 41.87 2.64
CA LYS A 465 -5.05 42.02 1.20
C LYS A 465 -6.04 41.19 0.38
N VAL A 466 -6.19 41.56 -0.88
CA VAL A 466 -6.89 40.77 -1.91
C VAL A 466 -5.97 40.62 -3.13
N ASN A 467 -5.72 39.39 -3.60
CA ASN A 467 -4.72 39.07 -4.63
C ASN A 467 -3.36 39.78 -4.36
N ASP A 468 -2.89 39.66 -3.12
CA ASP A 468 -1.70 40.31 -2.53
C ASP A 468 -1.66 41.86 -2.56
N ARG A 469 -2.75 42.52 -2.93
CA ARG A 469 -2.88 43.99 -2.97
C ARG A 469 -3.61 44.53 -1.75
N ALA A 470 -3.16 45.69 -1.27
CA ALA A 470 -3.84 46.47 -0.24
C ALA A 470 -4.87 47.45 -0.83
N ASP A 471 -4.69 47.86 -2.09
CA ASP A 471 -5.75 48.45 -2.91
C ASP A 471 -6.74 47.36 -3.34
N LEU A 472 -7.97 47.43 -2.83
CA LEU A 472 -9.02 46.46 -3.16
C LEU A 472 -9.36 46.54 -4.66
N PRO A 473 -9.21 45.44 -5.44
CA PRO A 473 -9.63 45.40 -6.83
C PRO A 473 -11.16 45.27 -6.93
N LEU A 474 -11.70 45.07 -8.15
CA LEU A 474 -13.07 44.56 -8.42
C LEU A 474 -14.22 45.35 -7.73
N GLY A 475 -14.00 46.65 -7.47
CA GLY A 475 -14.96 47.52 -6.77
C GLY A 475 -15.31 47.09 -5.33
N LEU A 476 -14.54 46.16 -4.74
CA LEU A 476 -14.85 45.49 -3.48
C LEU A 476 -14.97 46.48 -2.31
N LYS A 477 -15.87 46.17 -1.37
CA LYS A 477 -16.05 46.95 -0.13
C LYS A 477 -15.91 46.03 1.07
N VAL A 478 -14.94 46.31 1.93
CA VAL A 478 -14.73 45.59 3.19
C VAL A 478 -15.23 46.42 4.38
N VAL A 479 -15.86 45.76 5.35
CA VAL A 479 -16.23 46.30 6.65
C VAL A 479 -15.67 45.36 7.72
N HIS A 480 -14.59 45.77 8.37
CA HIS A 480 -14.03 45.01 9.49
C HIS A 480 -14.88 45.15 10.75
N ASN A 481 -14.95 44.08 11.53
CA ASN A 481 -15.48 44.09 12.89
C ASN A 481 -14.40 43.56 13.87
N ILE A 482 -14.72 43.41 15.15
CA ILE A 482 -13.73 43.03 16.18
C ILE A 482 -13.15 41.62 15.94
N SER A 483 -13.96 40.72 15.39
CA SER A 483 -13.67 39.29 15.26
C SER A 483 -14.00 38.74 13.88
N GLY A 484 -13.85 39.54 12.82
CA GLY A 484 -14.25 39.18 11.47
C GLY A 484 -14.26 40.35 10.49
N PHE A 485 -14.76 40.10 9.27
CA PHE A 485 -15.06 41.14 8.28
C PHE A 485 -16.20 40.71 7.35
N GLU A 486 -16.89 41.69 6.77
CA GLU A 486 -17.82 41.51 5.66
C GLU A 486 -17.17 42.11 4.40
N LEU A 487 -17.06 41.34 3.31
CA LEU A 487 -16.56 41.80 2.00
C LEU A 487 -17.66 41.62 0.96
N LYS A 488 -18.01 42.70 0.26
CA LYS A 488 -19.09 42.71 -0.76
C LYS A 488 -18.55 42.98 -2.15
N LEU A 489 -18.98 42.18 -3.13
CA LEU A 489 -18.63 42.36 -4.55
C LEU A 489 -19.16 43.70 -5.09
N GLY A 490 -18.34 44.37 -5.91
CA GLY A 490 -18.69 45.65 -6.54
C GLY A 490 -19.30 45.52 -7.94
N GLU A 491 -18.94 44.46 -8.66
CA GLU A 491 -19.31 44.12 -10.03
C GLU A 491 -19.35 42.59 -10.20
N ASN A 492 -19.88 42.09 -11.32
CA ASN A 492 -19.89 40.65 -11.63
C ASN A 492 -18.47 40.18 -11.93
N ILE A 493 -18.12 38.97 -11.48
CA ILE A 493 -16.79 38.38 -11.68
C ILE A 493 -16.91 36.90 -12.06
N ASN A 494 -16.00 36.41 -12.90
CA ASN A 494 -15.84 34.99 -13.25
C ASN A 494 -14.52 34.41 -12.72
N GLU A 495 -13.52 35.26 -12.47
CA GLU A 495 -12.19 34.87 -12.01
C GLU A 495 -12.18 34.41 -10.54
N GLU A 496 -11.14 33.67 -10.15
CA GLU A 496 -10.81 33.41 -8.74
C GLU A 496 -10.11 34.60 -8.07
N PHE A 497 -10.18 34.68 -6.75
CA PHE A 497 -9.34 35.58 -5.96
C PHE A 497 -9.02 35.07 -4.57
N THR A 498 -7.89 35.48 -4.03
CA THR A 498 -7.45 35.19 -2.66
C THR A 498 -7.65 36.39 -1.74
N ILE A 499 -8.02 36.12 -0.49
CA ILE A 499 -8.00 37.08 0.61
C ILE A 499 -6.96 36.58 1.63
N THR A 500 -5.96 37.40 1.95
CA THR A 500 -4.91 37.06 2.92
C THR A 500 -4.85 38.09 4.04
N TYR A 501 -4.70 37.64 5.29
CA TYR A 501 -4.64 38.49 6.49
C TYR A 501 -4.14 37.70 7.69
N SER A 502 -3.69 38.37 8.74
CA SER A 502 -3.22 37.71 9.96
C SER A 502 -4.06 38.13 11.18
N THR A 503 -4.32 37.21 12.11
CA THR A 503 -4.88 37.53 13.44
C THR A 503 -3.92 37.10 14.54
N LYS A 504 -4.02 37.76 15.70
CA LYS A 504 -3.22 37.41 16.88
C LYS A 504 -3.99 37.66 18.19
N PRO A 505 -3.54 37.11 19.33
CA PRO A 505 -4.13 37.37 20.64
C PRO A 505 -4.26 38.87 20.96
N THR A 506 -5.25 39.22 21.77
CA THR A 506 -5.34 40.56 22.36
C THR A 506 -4.38 40.77 23.53
N ASP A 507 -3.98 39.67 24.18
CA ASP A 507 -3.29 39.57 25.47
C ASP A 507 -2.34 38.33 25.45
N LEU A 508 -1.56 38.09 26.51
CA LEU A 508 -0.57 37.01 26.58
C LEU A 508 -1.17 35.58 26.54
N VAL A 509 -0.46 34.63 25.92
CA VAL A 509 -0.85 33.20 25.85
C VAL A 509 -0.40 32.45 27.10
N THR A 510 -1.22 32.52 28.15
CA THR A 510 -0.96 31.91 29.46
C THR A 510 -1.59 30.53 29.66
N LYS A 511 -2.49 30.11 28.76
CA LYS A 511 -3.11 28.78 28.71
C LYS A 511 -3.29 28.31 27.25
N GLU A 512 -3.50 27.03 27.04
CA GLU A 512 -3.82 26.48 25.71
C GLU A 512 -5.23 26.91 25.26
N PHE A 513 -5.39 27.30 23.99
CA PHE A 513 -6.70 27.54 23.36
C PHE A 513 -6.62 27.39 21.83
N THR A 514 -7.77 27.12 21.20
CA THR A 514 -7.90 26.99 19.73
C THR A 514 -8.69 28.17 19.17
N VAL A 515 -8.22 28.76 18.07
CA VAL A 515 -8.98 29.74 17.28
C VAL A 515 -9.55 29.07 16.06
N THR A 516 -10.87 28.97 15.99
CA THR A 516 -11.62 28.54 14.81
C THR A 516 -12.05 29.78 14.03
N ASN A 517 -11.86 29.75 12.72
CA ASN A 517 -12.22 30.86 11.83
C ASN A 517 -12.98 30.34 10.62
N THR A 518 -14.14 30.93 10.35
CA THR A 518 -15.09 30.48 9.34
C THR A 518 -15.38 31.60 8.35
N VAL A 519 -15.20 31.31 7.05
CA VAL A 519 -15.68 32.15 5.95
C VAL A 519 -16.97 31.58 5.38
N THR A 520 -17.89 32.47 5.01
CA THR A 520 -19.19 32.14 4.45
C THR A 520 -19.50 32.97 3.20
N ARG A 521 -20.25 32.39 2.27
CA ARG A 521 -20.80 33.03 1.06
C ARG A 521 -22.32 33.10 1.17
N ASP A 522 -22.93 34.25 0.89
CA ASP A 522 -24.40 34.41 0.94
C ASP A 522 -25.13 33.91 -0.31
N ASP A 523 -24.42 33.72 -1.43
CA ASP A 523 -24.94 33.25 -2.72
C ASP A 523 -25.11 31.72 -2.83
N ARG A 524 -24.82 30.96 -1.76
CA ARG A 524 -24.84 29.49 -1.77
C ARG A 524 -25.63 28.88 -0.62
N GLU A 525 -26.15 27.67 -0.84
CA GLU A 525 -26.84 26.83 0.17
C GLU A 525 -26.28 25.39 0.23
N ASP A 526 -25.13 25.15 -0.41
CA ASP A 526 -24.47 23.84 -0.47
C ASP A 526 -23.27 23.75 0.51
N LYS A 527 -22.45 22.69 0.38
CA LYS A 527 -21.25 22.51 1.21
C LYS A 527 -20.22 23.64 1.09
N TRP A 528 -20.30 24.48 0.06
CA TRP A 528 -19.41 25.63 -0.16
C TRP A 528 -19.97 26.94 0.38
N LYS A 529 -21.17 26.94 0.98
CA LYS A 529 -21.71 28.10 1.72
C LYS A 529 -20.77 28.51 2.86
N SER A 530 -20.09 27.57 3.50
CA SER A 530 -19.31 27.80 4.72
C SER A 530 -18.07 26.91 4.77
N MET A 531 -16.89 27.52 4.84
CA MET A 531 -15.60 26.83 5.00
C MET A 531 -14.88 27.37 6.24
N GLY A 532 -14.28 26.48 7.03
CA GLY A 532 -13.58 26.86 8.26
C GLY A 532 -12.22 26.19 8.36
N ASP A 533 -11.31 26.83 9.09
CA ASP A 533 -10.05 26.23 9.53
C ASP A 533 -9.71 26.71 10.96
N ASN A 534 -8.75 26.07 11.64
CA ASN A 534 -8.46 26.31 13.04
C ASN A 534 -6.98 26.12 13.40
N CYS A 535 -6.53 26.81 14.45
CA CYS A 535 -5.16 26.70 14.96
C CYS A 535 -5.14 26.79 16.49
N THR A 536 -4.24 26.03 17.12
CA THR A 536 -4.08 26.01 18.59
C THR A 536 -2.83 26.79 18.99
N PHE A 537 -2.98 27.63 20.01
CA PHE A 537 -1.89 28.34 20.68
C PHE A 537 -1.66 27.70 22.04
N ASN A 538 -0.42 27.26 22.27
CA ASN A 538 -0.02 26.63 23.53
C ASN A 538 0.63 27.69 24.43
N GLN A 539 0.47 27.56 25.75
CA GLN A 539 1.24 28.39 26.68
C GLN A 539 2.72 28.03 26.59
N ASN A 540 3.57 29.05 26.45
CA ASN A 540 5.03 28.94 26.38
C ASN A 540 5.70 29.66 27.57
N VAL A 541 4.96 29.89 28.65
CA VAL A 541 5.40 30.69 29.81
C VAL A 541 5.99 29.82 30.92
N LEU A 542 5.52 28.59 31.10
CA LEU A 542 6.02 27.64 32.09
C LEU A 542 6.07 26.24 31.47
N LYS A 543 7.18 25.53 31.64
CA LYS A 543 7.27 24.10 31.34
C LYS A 543 8.06 23.34 32.40
N LYS A 544 7.51 22.24 32.89
CA LYS A 544 8.16 21.31 33.82
C LYS A 544 8.59 20.04 33.08
N SER A 545 9.63 19.39 33.61
CA SER A 545 10.16 18.13 33.09
C SER A 545 11.04 17.40 34.11
N ASN A 546 11.13 16.08 33.99
CA ASN A 546 12.03 15.21 34.74
C ASN A 546 12.98 14.44 33.81
N SER A 547 14.10 13.96 34.36
CA SER A 547 15.15 13.22 33.67
C SER A 547 16.03 12.44 34.65
N ASN A 548 16.84 11.51 34.13
CA ASN A 548 17.94 10.87 34.87
C ASN A 548 17.51 10.24 36.20
N ILE A 549 16.41 9.47 36.22
CA ILE A 549 16.05 8.64 37.37
C ILE A 549 17.19 7.66 37.69
N ASN A 550 17.65 7.66 38.94
CA ASN A 550 18.78 6.89 39.40
C ASN A 550 18.34 6.00 40.57
N TYR A 551 18.09 4.72 40.24
CA TYR A 551 17.62 3.71 41.19
C TYR A 551 18.63 3.41 42.32
N GLN A 552 19.94 3.53 42.04
CA GLN A 552 21.01 3.30 43.01
C GLN A 552 21.06 4.38 44.10
N ASN A 553 20.90 5.66 43.72
CA ASN A 553 20.94 6.78 44.66
C ASN A 553 19.56 7.17 45.19
N LYS A 554 18.49 6.66 44.57
CA LYS A 554 17.09 7.08 44.71
C LYS A 554 16.92 8.57 44.40
N THR A 555 17.44 9.01 43.26
CA THR A 555 17.38 10.42 42.84
C THR A 555 16.78 10.60 41.45
N VAL A 556 16.33 11.82 41.16
CA VAL A 556 15.81 12.23 39.85
C VAL A 556 16.11 13.71 39.64
N LYS A 557 16.47 14.09 38.40
CA LYS A 557 16.75 15.48 38.02
C LYS A 557 15.50 16.11 37.40
N TRP A 558 15.10 17.25 37.96
CA TRP A 558 14.03 18.09 37.42
C TRP A 558 14.59 19.26 36.61
N THR A 559 13.76 19.80 35.73
CA THR A 559 14.03 21.03 34.99
C THR A 559 12.73 21.80 34.79
N ILE A 560 12.71 23.03 35.26
CA ILE A 560 11.65 24.01 35.03
C ILE A 560 12.20 25.05 34.04
N VAL A 561 11.42 25.38 33.03
CA VAL A 561 11.71 26.41 32.04
C VAL A 561 10.61 27.46 32.14
N ILE A 562 11.00 28.73 32.30
CA ILE A 562 10.08 29.87 32.31
C ILE A 562 10.39 30.76 31.10
N ASN A 563 9.36 31.41 30.58
CA ASN A 563 9.44 32.41 29.51
C ASN A 563 10.10 31.93 28.20
N SER A 564 9.63 30.81 27.64
CA SER A 564 9.99 30.45 26.26
C SER A 564 9.24 31.27 25.20
N ALA A 565 8.24 32.06 25.62
CA ALA A 565 7.51 33.00 24.76
C ALA A 565 8.25 34.33 24.51
N GLY A 566 9.22 34.71 25.35
CA GLY A 566 9.97 35.96 25.23
C GLY A 566 9.19 37.21 25.69
N TYR A 567 8.27 37.06 26.63
CA TYR A 567 7.49 38.16 27.21
C TYR A 567 8.33 39.01 28.17
N GLU A 568 8.04 40.30 28.28
CA GLU A 568 8.64 41.16 29.31
C GLU A 568 8.03 40.82 30.69
N MET A 569 8.74 40.05 31.51
CA MET A 569 8.32 39.61 32.84
C MET A 569 9.06 40.36 33.96
N LYS A 570 8.34 40.75 35.00
CA LYS A 570 8.87 41.30 36.26
C LYS A 570 8.14 40.66 37.44
N ASP A 571 8.66 40.81 38.66
CA ASP A 571 8.01 40.34 39.90
C ASP A 571 7.64 38.84 39.80
N ILE A 572 8.57 38.06 39.27
CA ILE A 572 8.40 36.63 38.98
C ILE A 572 8.47 35.87 40.30
N PHE A 573 7.39 35.16 40.61
CA PHE A 573 7.29 34.24 41.74
C PHE A 573 7.01 32.82 41.20
N LEU A 574 7.83 31.87 41.64
CA LEU A 574 7.69 30.45 41.33
C LEU A 574 7.49 29.66 42.61
N GLU A 575 6.38 28.94 42.73
CA GLU A 575 6.14 27.91 43.74
C GLU A 575 6.26 26.53 43.08
N ASP A 576 7.08 25.64 43.62
CA ASP A 576 7.23 24.26 43.15
C ASP A 576 6.75 23.29 44.24
N GLU A 577 5.60 22.66 44.04
CA GLU A 577 4.91 21.82 45.02
C GLU A 577 5.27 20.34 44.85
N PHE A 578 5.92 19.75 45.86
CA PHE A 578 6.17 18.30 45.94
C PHE A 578 4.90 17.59 46.42
N VAL A 579 3.88 17.49 45.56
CA VAL A 579 2.48 17.11 45.85
C VAL A 579 2.29 15.88 46.77
N LYS A 580 3.17 14.87 46.70
CA LYS A 580 3.12 13.66 47.57
C LYS A 580 4.10 13.67 48.75
N LYS A 581 4.86 14.74 48.97
CA LYS A 581 5.82 14.94 50.08
C LYS A 581 6.87 13.83 50.19
N ASN A 582 7.15 13.22 49.06
CA ASN A 582 8.02 12.05 48.88
C ASN A 582 9.24 12.39 48.00
N LEU A 583 9.54 13.68 47.87
CA LEU A 583 10.72 14.28 47.27
C LEU A 583 11.36 15.24 48.29
N LYS A 584 12.68 15.43 48.22
CA LYS A 584 13.45 16.45 48.95
C LYS A 584 14.63 16.86 48.07
N ILE A 585 14.97 18.14 47.99
CA ILE A 585 16.13 18.59 47.19
C ILE A 585 17.41 17.98 47.76
N LEU A 586 18.29 17.49 46.89
CA LEU A 586 19.56 16.88 47.28
C LEU A 586 20.56 17.97 47.69
N LYS A 587 21.44 17.63 48.65
CA LYS A 587 22.58 18.45 49.07
C LYS A 587 23.87 17.76 48.65
N ASP A 588 24.87 18.57 48.27
CA ASP A 588 26.18 18.11 47.84
C ASP A 588 27.11 17.76 49.04
N GLU A 589 28.41 17.58 48.78
CA GLU A 589 29.40 17.23 49.81
C GLU A 589 29.75 18.37 50.77
N ASP A 590 29.61 19.64 50.34
CA ASP A 590 29.86 20.82 51.18
C ASP A 590 28.59 21.25 51.95
N GLY A 591 27.41 20.83 51.48
CA GLY A 591 26.12 20.95 52.14
C GLY A 591 25.14 21.92 51.45
N ASP A 592 25.54 22.50 50.33
CA ASP A 592 24.69 23.34 49.47
C ASP A 592 23.75 22.47 48.62
N TYR A 593 22.71 23.08 48.05
CA TYR A 593 21.71 22.35 47.27
C TYR A 593 22.19 22.07 45.85
N GLU A 594 21.90 20.88 45.32
CA GLU A 594 21.97 20.60 43.89
C GLU A 594 20.86 21.35 43.15
N PHE A 595 21.03 22.66 42.98
CA PHE A 595 20.07 23.61 42.44
C PHE A 595 20.78 24.72 41.64
N GLU A 596 20.41 24.89 40.37
CA GLU A 596 21.00 25.87 39.46
C GLU A 596 19.90 26.71 38.79
N VAL A 597 20.08 28.03 38.78
CA VAL A 597 19.22 28.99 38.04
C VAL A 597 20.05 29.64 36.94
N LYS A 598 19.49 29.70 35.73
CA LYS A 598 20.09 30.38 34.57
C LYS A 598 19.11 31.31 33.88
N ILE A 599 19.57 32.48 33.46
CA ILE A 599 18.84 33.42 32.61
C ILE A 599 19.69 33.72 31.37
N GLY A 600 19.11 33.55 30.17
CA GLY A 600 19.83 33.71 28.89
C GLY A 600 20.93 32.68 28.62
N GLY A 601 21.28 31.84 29.61
CA GLY A 601 22.39 30.88 29.60
C GLY A 601 23.39 31.09 30.73
N GLU A 602 23.46 32.30 31.28
CA GLU A 602 24.35 32.66 32.39
C GLU A 602 23.78 32.16 33.73
N THR A 603 24.65 31.64 34.61
CA THR A 603 24.28 31.15 35.94
C THR A 603 24.17 32.30 36.93
N LEU A 604 23.12 32.30 37.76
CA LEU A 604 22.89 33.29 38.81
C LEU A 604 23.39 32.82 40.18
N GLU A 605 23.77 33.76 41.04
CA GLU A 605 24.24 33.53 42.41
C GLU A 605 23.09 33.64 43.42
N LYS A 606 22.89 32.58 44.22
CA LYS A 606 21.86 32.54 45.26
C LYS A 606 22.12 33.61 46.33
N ASP A 607 21.04 34.18 46.88
CA ASP A 607 21.00 35.21 47.92
C ASP A 607 21.56 36.58 47.48
N ASN A 608 22.18 36.68 46.29
CA ASN A 608 22.50 37.92 45.58
C ASN A 608 21.46 38.22 44.48
N ASP A 609 21.27 37.30 43.52
CA ASP A 609 20.39 37.49 42.36
C ASP A 609 18.96 36.98 42.61
N TYR A 610 18.83 35.88 43.36
CA TYR A 610 17.55 35.24 43.67
C TYR A 610 17.53 34.64 45.08
N THR A 611 16.34 34.58 45.69
CA THR A 611 16.10 33.86 46.95
C THR A 611 15.58 32.46 46.65
N LEU A 612 15.86 31.51 47.56
CA LEU A 612 15.31 30.16 47.51
C LEU A 612 14.86 29.76 48.91
N THR A 613 13.55 29.74 49.12
CA THR A 613 12.91 29.33 50.37
C THR A 613 12.40 27.90 50.22
N LEU A 614 12.78 26.99 51.11
CA LEU A 614 12.23 25.63 51.08
C LEU A 614 10.99 25.53 51.96
N ILE A 615 10.01 24.75 51.48
CA ILE A 615 8.73 24.55 52.16
C ILE A 615 8.85 23.29 53.03
N ASP A 616 8.82 23.47 54.35
CA ASP A 616 8.60 22.41 55.32
C ASP A 616 7.12 22.01 55.36
N GLU A 617 6.80 20.75 55.67
CA GLU A 617 5.42 20.24 55.55
C GLU A 617 4.84 19.56 56.80
N ASN A 618 5.59 18.65 57.44
CA ASN A 618 5.14 17.91 58.64
C ASN A 618 5.99 18.25 59.87
N GLU A 619 7.31 18.38 59.69
CA GLU A 619 8.27 18.71 60.73
C GLU A 619 9.20 19.85 60.28
N GLU A 620 9.61 20.70 61.23
CA GLU A 620 10.51 21.84 61.00
C GLU A 620 11.89 21.32 60.53
N GLY A 621 12.31 21.69 59.31
CA GLY A 621 13.48 21.18 58.62
C GLY A 621 13.27 19.91 57.77
N ASP A 622 12.03 19.46 57.53
CA ASP A 622 11.78 18.31 56.64
C ASP A 622 12.04 18.62 55.16
N GLU A 623 11.95 19.89 54.74
CA GLU A 623 12.15 20.40 53.37
C GLU A 623 11.41 19.56 52.30
N LYS A 624 10.23 19.01 52.65
CA LYS A 624 9.47 18.03 51.85
C LYS A 624 8.26 18.61 51.11
N GLY A 625 7.87 19.85 51.38
CA GLY A 625 6.75 20.52 50.71
C GLY A 625 7.10 21.01 49.30
N GLY A 626 8.36 21.39 49.07
CA GLY A 626 8.77 22.02 47.82
C GLY A 626 9.66 23.25 48.02
N PHE A 627 9.55 24.25 47.13
CA PHE A 627 10.26 25.52 47.26
C PHE A 627 9.51 26.72 46.65
N GLU A 628 9.85 27.92 47.14
CA GLU A 628 9.50 29.22 46.57
C GLU A 628 10.78 29.90 46.04
N LEU A 629 10.69 30.60 44.91
CA LEU A 629 11.80 31.36 44.31
C LEU A 629 11.32 32.74 43.82
N GLU A 630 12.07 33.78 44.20
CA GLU A 630 11.90 35.18 43.79
C GLU A 630 13.26 35.76 43.36
N PHE A 631 13.28 36.72 42.42
CA PHE A 631 14.49 37.51 42.12
C PHE A 631 14.62 38.71 43.06
N THR A 632 15.85 39.09 43.40
CA THR A 632 16.08 40.18 44.37
C THR A 632 15.75 41.55 43.78
N ASN A 633 15.47 42.53 44.65
CA ASN A 633 15.28 43.93 44.23
C ASN A 633 16.54 44.47 43.52
N ASP A 634 17.72 44.10 43.99
CA ASP A 634 19.01 44.51 43.41
C ASP A 634 19.17 43.92 41.99
N TYR A 635 18.75 42.67 41.76
CA TYR A 635 18.71 42.08 40.42
C TYR A 635 17.72 42.79 39.49
N TYR A 636 16.54 43.19 39.99
CA TYR A 636 15.55 43.95 39.22
C TYR A 636 15.93 45.42 38.98
N ASP A 637 16.74 46.04 39.84
CA ASP A 637 17.26 47.40 39.61
C ASP A 637 18.27 47.43 38.43
N GLU A 638 18.97 46.32 38.17
CA GLU A 638 19.81 46.14 36.96
C GLU A 638 19.00 45.57 35.76
N ASN A 639 18.05 44.66 36.01
CA ASN A 639 17.28 43.93 35.00
C ASN A 639 15.75 44.16 35.15
N PRO A 640 15.22 45.36 34.84
CA PRO A 640 13.87 45.77 35.23
C PRO A 640 12.71 45.06 34.51
N ASN A 641 12.98 44.38 33.39
CA ASN A 641 12.09 43.39 32.80
C ASN A 641 12.95 42.28 32.18
N ILE A 642 12.68 41.03 32.53
CA ILE A 642 13.35 39.84 32.01
C ILE A 642 12.55 39.36 30.80
N ASN A 643 13.16 39.30 29.61
CA ASN A 643 12.54 38.71 28.41
C ASN A 643 13.23 37.41 27.94
N GLU A 644 14.34 37.09 28.57
CA GLU A 644 15.14 35.91 28.34
C GLU A 644 14.48 34.67 28.96
N LYS A 645 14.72 33.51 28.32
CA LYS A 645 14.35 32.22 28.90
C LYS A 645 15.10 32.00 30.22
N ILE A 646 14.35 31.66 31.26
CA ILE A 646 14.87 31.20 32.55
C ILE A 646 14.86 29.67 32.55
N THR A 647 15.91 29.05 33.08
CA THR A 647 15.99 27.59 33.26
C THR A 647 16.48 27.28 34.67
N ILE A 648 15.70 26.50 35.41
CA ILE A 648 15.98 26.09 36.79
C ILE A 648 16.12 24.57 36.78
N THR A 649 17.26 24.04 37.25
CA THR A 649 17.48 22.59 37.29
C THR A 649 17.98 22.15 38.66
N TYR A 650 17.43 21.05 39.18
CA TYR A 650 17.74 20.58 40.52
C TYR A 650 17.55 19.07 40.64
N THR A 651 18.28 18.44 41.54
CA THR A 651 18.13 17.02 41.86
C THR A 651 17.28 16.87 43.11
N THR A 652 16.28 15.99 43.08
CA THR A 652 15.59 15.54 44.30
C THR A 652 15.93 14.10 44.61
N LYS A 653 16.04 13.77 45.90
CA LYS A 653 15.98 12.40 46.40
C LYS A 653 14.53 11.99 46.61
N TYR A 654 14.17 10.77 46.22
CA TYR A 654 12.82 10.23 46.35
C TYR A 654 12.70 9.19 47.48
N ASP A 655 11.54 9.19 48.14
CA ASP A 655 11.22 8.40 49.34
C ASP A 655 10.51 7.09 48.96
N VAL A 656 11.07 5.94 49.32
CA VAL A 656 10.58 4.61 48.89
C VAL A 656 9.99 3.77 50.04
N GLU A 657 9.65 4.40 51.17
CA GLU A 657 9.36 3.68 52.42
C GLU A 657 7.85 3.60 52.76
N ASN A 658 6.97 4.34 52.09
CA ASN A 658 5.52 4.41 52.40
C ASN A 658 4.59 3.90 51.27
N GLU A 659 3.44 3.34 51.65
CA GLU A 659 2.41 2.79 50.74
C GLU A 659 1.80 3.84 49.79
N ASP A 660 1.82 5.13 50.13
CA ASP A 660 1.35 6.22 49.26
C ASP A 660 2.33 6.55 48.11
N ASN A 661 3.58 6.06 48.14
CA ASN A 661 4.63 6.40 47.15
C ASN A 661 4.60 5.51 45.90
N VAL A 662 3.68 4.53 45.86
CA VAL A 662 3.77 3.33 45.01
C VAL A 662 3.51 3.58 43.52
N ASP A 663 2.71 4.58 43.15
CA ASP A 663 2.35 4.83 41.74
C ASP A 663 3.31 5.77 40.98
N ASN A 664 3.52 6.98 41.50
CA ASN A 664 4.26 8.07 40.86
C ASN A 664 4.73 9.10 41.90
N TYR A 665 5.90 9.70 41.67
CA TYR A 665 6.37 10.92 42.33
C TYR A 665 5.98 12.12 41.48
N LYS A 666 4.96 12.86 41.88
CA LYS A 666 4.45 14.04 41.17
C LYS A 666 5.04 15.31 41.77
N ASN A 667 5.41 16.24 40.90
CA ASN A 667 5.83 17.59 41.25
C ASN A 667 5.11 18.60 40.33
N THR A 668 4.63 19.72 40.86
CA THR A 668 3.87 20.75 40.13
C THR A 668 4.49 22.13 40.34
N ALA A 669 4.89 22.79 39.26
CA ALA A 669 5.34 24.18 39.28
C ALA A 669 4.15 25.13 39.06
N LYS A 670 4.17 26.30 39.71
CA LYS A 670 3.17 27.37 39.61
C LYS A 670 3.89 28.71 39.44
N LEU A 671 3.50 29.47 38.43
CA LEU A 671 4.14 30.73 38.04
C LEU A 671 3.15 31.90 38.12
N THR A 672 3.58 32.98 38.77
CA THR A 672 2.98 34.31 38.66
C THR A 672 4.05 35.34 38.31
N TRP A 673 3.66 36.40 37.60
CA TRP A 673 4.54 37.50 37.21
C TRP A 673 3.71 38.75 36.88
N THR A 674 4.37 39.89 36.68
CA THR A 674 3.76 41.09 36.10
C THR A 674 4.35 41.43 34.73
N THR A 675 3.49 41.89 33.82
CA THR A 675 3.90 42.44 32.51
C THR A 675 3.17 43.76 32.30
N ASN A 676 3.90 44.84 32.04
CA ASN A 676 3.34 46.20 31.84
C ASN A 676 2.42 46.71 32.99
N GLY A 677 2.57 46.16 34.20
CA GLY A 677 1.74 46.52 35.37
C GLY A 677 0.38 45.80 35.44
N THR A 678 0.20 44.75 34.65
CA THR A 678 -0.87 43.74 34.81
C THR A 678 -0.27 42.48 35.42
N ASP A 679 -0.96 41.89 36.39
CA ASP A 679 -0.58 40.61 37.02
C ASP A 679 -1.05 39.43 36.16
N TYR A 680 -0.21 38.41 36.02
CA TYR A 680 -0.48 37.19 35.23
C TYR A 680 -0.20 35.92 36.05
N GLY A 681 -0.91 34.86 35.69
CA GLY A 681 -0.97 33.60 36.44
C GLY A 681 -2.18 33.50 37.37
N GLU A 682 -2.28 32.50 38.23
CA GLU A 682 -1.38 31.35 38.38
C GLU A 682 -1.38 30.47 37.11
N VAL A 683 -0.21 30.26 36.49
CA VAL A 683 -0.02 29.25 35.44
C VAL A 683 0.69 28.06 36.07
N ALA A 684 0.10 26.87 35.99
CA ALA A 684 0.69 25.66 36.55
C ALA A 684 1.08 24.66 35.45
N ASP A 685 2.18 23.94 35.67
CA ASP A 685 2.58 22.78 34.86
C ASP A 685 3.16 21.67 35.76
N GLU A 686 2.91 20.42 35.40
CA GLU A 686 3.21 19.26 36.24
C GLU A 686 3.91 18.15 35.49
N ASP A 687 4.82 17.45 36.18
CA ASP A 687 5.43 16.24 35.65
C ASP A 687 5.62 15.21 36.77
N LYS A 688 5.76 13.94 36.39
CA LYS A 688 5.74 12.81 37.32
C LYS A 688 6.70 11.69 36.92
N VAL A 689 7.24 11.04 37.94
CA VAL A 689 8.24 9.97 37.81
C VAL A 689 7.62 8.66 38.28
N GLY A 690 7.56 7.66 37.42
CA GLY A 690 7.28 6.28 37.83
C GLY A 690 8.57 5.56 38.22
N ILE A 691 8.57 4.82 39.32
CA ILE A 691 9.63 3.84 39.63
C ILE A 691 9.32 2.49 38.98
N ASN A 692 10.36 1.68 38.79
CA ASN A 692 10.23 0.32 38.26
C ASN A 692 9.57 -0.63 39.27
N THR A 693 9.02 -1.74 38.76
CA THR A 693 8.33 -2.75 39.58
C THR A 693 9.24 -3.28 40.70
N GLN A 694 10.52 -3.51 40.44
CA GLN A 694 11.44 -4.06 41.43
C GLN A 694 11.62 -3.15 42.66
N GLN A 695 11.65 -1.82 42.52
CA GLN A 695 11.66 -0.92 43.69
C GLN A 695 10.27 -0.75 44.32
N ARG A 696 9.24 -0.65 43.49
CA ARG A 696 7.84 -0.54 43.94
C ARG A 696 7.44 -1.72 44.84
N ASP A 697 7.78 -2.93 44.41
CA ASP A 697 7.41 -4.20 45.04
C ASP A 697 8.51 -4.70 46.01
N LYS A 698 9.56 -3.88 46.23
CA LYS A 698 10.79 -4.13 47.01
C LYS A 698 11.66 -5.33 46.58
N GLY A 699 11.24 -6.07 45.56
CA GLY A 699 11.89 -7.25 45.01
C GLY A 699 11.07 -7.85 43.87
N TYR A 700 11.35 -9.11 43.54
CA TYR A 700 10.55 -9.93 42.62
C TYR A 700 10.92 -11.41 42.74
N LYS A 701 10.09 -12.29 42.18
CA LYS A 701 10.47 -13.67 41.87
C LYS A 701 10.01 -14.00 40.45
N ASN A 702 10.98 -14.34 39.60
CA ASN A 702 10.75 -14.82 38.24
C ASN A 702 11.19 -16.28 38.15
N GLY A 703 10.58 -17.03 37.23
CA GLY A 703 11.06 -18.34 36.83
C GLY A 703 10.76 -18.59 35.36
N TRP A 704 11.62 -19.36 34.69
CA TRP A 704 11.40 -19.85 33.34
C TRP A 704 11.83 -21.32 33.23
N TYR A 705 11.36 -22.00 32.20
CA TYR A 705 11.64 -23.42 31.98
C TYR A 705 12.33 -23.58 30.62
N ASN A 706 13.45 -24.29 30.59
CA ASN A 706 14.09 -24.72 29.34
C ASN A 706 13.65 -26.14 28.99
N TYR A 707 13.22 -26.34 27.75
CA TYR A 707 12.69 -27.61 27.25
C TYR A 707 13.80 -28.61 26.86
N GLU A 708 15.02 -28.13 26.61
CA GLU A 708 16.15 -28.98 26.17
C GLU A 708 16.78 -29.76 27.33
N ASP A 709 17.24 -29.06 28.37
CA ASP A 709 17.83 -29.64 29.59
C ASP A 709 16.79 -30.11 30.62
N LYS A 710 15.55 -29.61 30.50
CA LYS A 710 14.41 -29.82 31.40
C LYS A 710 14.56 -29.17 32.79
N ILE A 711 15.25 -28.03 32.84
CA ILE A 711 15.52 -27.27 34.05
C ILE A 711 14.56 -26.07 34.16
N PHE A 712 13.99 -25.88 35.36
CA PHE A 712 13.38 -24.63 35.78
C PHE A 712 14.46 -23.74 36.41
N TYR A 713 14.69 -22.60 35.78
CA TYR A 713 15.59 -21.55 36.25
C TYR A 713 14.79 -20.54 37.07
N TRP A 714 15.28 -20.19 38.26
CA TRP A 714 14.65 -19.23 39.16
C TRP A 714 15.55 -18.03 39.43
N GLN A 715 14.94 -16.85 39.50
CA GLN A 715 15.62 -15.59 39.78
C GLN A 715 14.79 -14.76 40.77
N VAL A 716 15.31 -14.59 41.98
CA VAL A 716 14.64 -13.86 43.07
C VAL A 716 15.43 -12.60 43.40
N GLY A 717 14.84 -11.43 43.13
CA GLY A 717 15.37 -10.13 43.51
C GLY A 717 14.88 -9.73 44.90
N ILE A 718 15.77 -9.34 45.80
CA ILE A 718 15.41 -8.92 47.17
C ILE A 718 16.05 -7.57 47.54
N ASN A 719 15.34 -6.81 48.37
CA ASN A 719 15.79 -5.55 48.98
C ASN A 719 16.18 -4.43 47.98
N TYR A 720 15.40 -4.26 46.92
CA TYR A 720 15.64 -3.22 45.90
C TYR A 720 15.54 -1.79 46.41
N ASN A 721 14.95 -1.59 47.60
CA ASN A 721 14.89 -0.30 48.29
C ASN A 721 16.05 -0.10 49.29
N PHE A 722 17.01 -1.03 49.37
CA PHE A 722 18.20 -0.94 50.24
C PHE A 722 17.84 -0.78 51.73
N ASP A 723 16.69 -1.30 52.15
CA ASP A 723 16.23 -1.27 53.53
C ASP A 723 17.29 -1.97 54.42
N LYS A 724 17.51 -1.46 55.63
CA LYS A 724 18.56 -1.97 56.53
C LYS A 724 18.11 -3.20 57.29
N ILE A 725 18.35 -4.38 56.73
CA ILE A 725 17.95 -5.67 57.30
C ILE A 725 19.10 -6.25 58.14
N VAL A 726 18.84 -6.55 59.42
CA VAL A 726 19.82 -7.12 60.37
C VAL A 726 19.56 -8.61 60.56
N ASN A 727 20.62 -9.43 60.48
CA ASN A 727 20.58 -10.89 60.38
C ASN A 727 19.55 -11.38 59.32
N PRO A 728 19.75 -11.05 58.03
CA PRO A 728 18.79 -11.39 56.99
C PRO A 728 18.63 -12.91 56.82
N VAL A 729 17.39 -13.36 56.71
CA VAL A 729 17.03 -14.73 56.39
C VAL A 729 16.10 -14.70 55.17
N PHE A 730 16.46 -15.47 54.14
CA PHE A 730 15.62 -15.73 52.97
C PHE A 730 15.24 -17.20 52.97
N THR A 731 13.97 -17.51 52.73
CA THR A 731 13.46 -18.89 52.63
C THR A 731 12.58 -18.98 51.40
N ASP A 732 12.84 -19.96 50.55
CA ASP A 732 11.99 -20.27 49.39
C ASP A 732 11.37 -21.66 49.56
N THR A 733 10.27 -21.93 48.86
CA THR A 733 9.60 -23.23 48.84
C THR A 733 8.87 -23.40 47.51
N LEU A 734 9.38 -24.30 46.68
CA LEU A 734 8.72 -24.70 45.44
C LEU A 734 7.55 -25.66 45.71
N PHE A 735 6.84 -26.06 44.66
CA PHE A 735 5.88 -27.16 44.74
C PHE A 735 6.55 -28.49 45.09
N THR A 736 5.80 -29.41 45.68
CA THR A 736 6.34 -30.70 46.19
C THR A 736 6.74 -31.70 45.10
N ASP A 737 6.44 -31.40 43.83
CA ASP A 737 6.85 -32.14 42.65
C ASP A 737 8.16 -31.61 42.03
N HIS A 738 8.82 -30.62 42.65
CA HIS A 738 10.12 -30.10 42.22
C HIS A 738 11.25 -30.59 43.14
N ASP A 739 12.43 -30.86 42.57
CA ASP A 739 13.68 -31.08 43.29
C ASP A 739 14.67 -29.94 42.96
N ILE A 740 15.32 -29.37 43.97
CA ILE A 740 16.14 -28.16 43.85
C ILE A 740 17.61 -28.57 43.89
N ASP A 741 18.42 -28.17 42.90
CA ASP A 741 19.85 -28.46 42.92
C ASP A 741 20.56 -27.57 43.97
N PRO A 742 21.16 -28.13 45.03
CA PRO A 742 21.89 -27.35 46.03
C PRO A 742 23.12 -26.64 45.46
N GLU A 743 23.78 -27.20 44.43
CA GLU A 743 25.01 -26.62 43.87
C GLU A 743 24.72 -25.42 42.93
N SER A 744 23.48 -25.28 42.47
CA SER A 744 23.00 -24.14 41.66
C SER A 744 22.72 -22.84 42.42
N ILE A 745 22.64 -22.87 43.76
CA ILE A 745 22.15 -21.74 44.57
C ILE A 745 23.26 -20.68 44.75
N ILE A 746 23.20 -19.62 43.92
CA ILE A 746 24.17 -18.52 43.93
C ILE A 746 23.50 -17.21 44.34
N VAL A 747 24.13 -16.51 45.30
CA VAL A 747 23.70 -15.17 45.76
C VAL A 747 24.64 -14.10 45.22
N TYR A 748 24.09 -13.16 44.44
CA TYR A 748 24.80 -11.99 43.93
C TYR A 748 24.32 -10.72 44.65
N PRO A 749 25.21 -9.83 45.12
CA PRO A 749 24.86 -8.44 45.36
C PRO A 749 24.57 -7.74 44.03
N LEU A 750 23.83 -6.63 44.08
CA LEU A 750 23.48 -5.85 42.90
C LEU A 750 23.97 -4.40 42.97
N ASP A 751 24.33 -3.87 41.80
CA ASP A 751 24.51 -2.45 41.50
C ASP A 751 23.38 -1.99 40.58
N LEU A 752 22.58 -1.01 41.02
CA LEU A 752 21.45 -0.46 40.26
C LEU A 752 21.86 0.73 39.36
N SER A 753 23.16 1.04 39.26
CA SER A 753 23.66 2.12 38.38
C SER A 753 23.33 1.90 36.90
N GLY A 754 23.26 0.64 36.47
CA GLY A 754 22.93 0.22 35.10
C GLY A 754 21.44 0.16 34.77
N GLY A 755 20.54 0.56 35.70
CA GLY A 755 19.09 0.54 35.50
C GLY A 755 18.34 -0.40 36.46
N GLY A 756 17.02 -0.49 36.28
CA GLY A 756 16.08 -0.97 37.29
C GLY A 756 16.22 -2.43 37.75
N ASP A 757 16.65 -3.35 36.90
CA ASP A 757 16.91 -4.75 37.29
C ASP A 757 18.26 -4.92 38.00
N GLY A 758 19.20 -4.00 37.79
CA GLY A 758 20.55 -4.03 38.35
C GLY A 758 21.50 -5.01 37.66
N LYS A 759 22.79 -4.74 37.82
CA LYS A 759 23.90 -5.61 37.40
C LYS A 759 24.41 -6.41 38.60
N THR A 760 24.74 -7.68 38.39
CA THR A 760 25.36 -8.52 39.41
C THR A 760 26.80 -8.09 39.72
N GLU A 761 27.12 -8.00 41.01
CA GLU A 761 28.49 -7.90 41.53
C GLU A 761 29.12 -9.31 41.64
N VAL A 762 30.24 -9.44 42.34
CA VAL A 762 30.87 -10.74 42.62
C VAL A 762 29.94 -11.58 43.52
N ALA A 763 29.73 -12.84 43.17
CA ALA A 763 28.94 -13.79 43.96
C ALA A 763 29.46 -13.92 45.41
N LEU A 764 28.54 -14.06 46.36
CA LEU A 764 28.84 -14.32 47.76
C LEU A 764 29.34 -15.76 47.94
N SER A 765 30.22 -15.98 48.92
CA SER A 765 30.76 -17.30 49.22
C SER A 765 29.92 -18.02 50.29
N GLU A 766 29.30 -19.13 49.91
CA GLU A 766 28.64 -20.05 50.85
C GLU A 766 29.60 -20.48 51.97
N ASN A 767 29.07 -20.80 53.16
CA ASN A 767 29.80 -21.03 54.40
C ASN A 767 30.68 -19.86 54.91
N THR A 768 30.81 -18.74 54.17
CA THR A 768 31.56 -17.53 54.58
C THR A 768 30.63 -16.34 54.77
N ASP A 769 29.90 -15.96 53.73
CA ASP A 769 29.01 -14.79 53.65
C ASP A 769 27.55 -15.16 53.93
N TYR A 770 27.17 -16.43 53.73
CA TYR A 770 25.90 -17.00 54.15
C TYR A 770 26.04 -18.46 54.60
N ASP A 771 25.04 -18.95 55.33
CA ASP A 771 24.78 -20.38 55.56
C ASP A 771 23.56 -20.80 54.72
N LEU A 772 23.67 -21.94 54.02
CA LEU A 772 22.58 -22.55 53.26
C LEU A 772 22.08 -23.81 53.99
N VAL A 773 20.77 -23.91 54.21
CA VAL A 773 20.14 -25.01 54.95
C VAL A 773 18.88 -25.48 54.23
N PHE A 774 18.84 -26.76 53.85
CA PHE A 774 17.65 -27.43 53.33
C PHE A 774 16.78 -27.98 54.48
N ASN A 775 15.46 -27.98 54.30
CA ASN A 775 14.53 -28.48 55.29
C ASN A 775 14.46 -30.03 55.22
N GLU A 776 14.96 -30.72 56.25
CA GLU A 776 14.95 -32.19 56.34
C GLU A 776 13.55 -32.84 56.18
N SER A 777 12.46 -32.07 56.37
CA SER A 777 11.08 -32.53 56.19
C SER A 777 10.44 -32.10 54.86
N GLN A 778 11.08 -31.22 54.07
CA GLN A 778 10.59 -30.68 52.80
C GLN A 778 11.79 -30.33 51.91
N ALA A 779 12.26 -31.26 51.07
CA ALA A 779 13.44 -31.06 50.23
C ALA A 779 13.28 -29.88 49.24
N ASN A 780 12.04 -29.60 48.83
CA ASN A 780 11.63 -28.44 48.03
C ASN A 780 11.68 -27.09 48.76
N THR A 781 12.26 -27.02 49.97
CA THR A 781 12.43 -25.82 50.80
C THR A 781 13.89 -25.64 51.22
N PHE A 782 14.48 -24.48 50.88
CA PHE A 782 15.80 -24.07 51.37
C PHE A 782 15.74 -22.71 52.10
N THR A 783 16.75 -22.44 52.92
CA THR A 783 16.91 -21.20 53.67
C THR A 783 18.36 -20.71 53.61
N ILE A 784 18.52 -19.45 53.25
CA ILE A 784 19.79 -18.71 53.24
C ILE A 784 19.80 -17.77 54.45
N THR A 785 20.80 -17.91 55.31
CA THR A 785 21.04 -17.00 56.45
C THR A 785 22.31 -16.21 56.20
N PHE A 786 22.19 -14.90 55.97
CA PHE A 786 23.34 -14.03 55.70
C PHE A 786 24.14 -13.77 56.98
N LYS A 787 25.48 -13.81 56.87
CA LYS A 787 26.41 -13.77 58.02
C LYS A 787 27.71 -13.04 57.69
N GLY A 788 28.66 -13.02 58.62
CA GLY A 788 29.95 -12.35 58.41
C GLY A 788 29.77 -10.86 58.13
N ASN A 789 30.32 -10.37 57.02
CA ASN A 789 30.13 -8.99 56.57
C ASN A 789 28.68 -8.66 56.19
N TYR A 790 27.86 -9.68 55.90
CA TYR A 790 26.47 -9.58 55.46
C TYR A 790 25.44 -9.84 56.57
N SER A 791 25.87 -9.95 57.84
CA SER A 791 24.94 -10.02 58.99
C SER A 791 24.14 -8.72 59.19
N THR A 792 24.37 -7.70 58.37
CA THR A 792 23.45 -6.59 58.13
C THR A 792 23.61 -6.17 56.67
N ILE A 793 22.51 -6.07 55.92
CA ILE A 793 22.53 -5.64 54.52
C ILE A 793 21.78 -4.33 54.31
N ASN A 794 22.22 -3.59 53.30
CA ASN A 794 21.65 -2.32 52.82
C ASN A 794 21.92 -2.15 51.31
N LYS A 795 21.89 -3.26 50.58
CA LYS A 795 21.94 -3.37 49.10
C LYS A 795 20.79 -4.26 48.65
N ALA A 796 20.52 -4.24 47.35
CA ALA A 796 19.74 -5.28 46.68
C ALA A 796 20.61 -6.52 46.41
N TYR A 797 19.97 -7.69 46.33
CA TYR A 797 20.60 -8.95 45.99
C TYR A 797 19.72 -9.73 45.01
N ARG A 798 20.36 -10.57 44.19
CA ARG A 798 19.73 -11.54 43.29
C ARG A 798 20.16 -12.93 43.70
N ILE A 799 19.19 -13.78 44.00
CA ILE A 799 19.40 -15.20 44.26
C ILE A 799 18.97 -15.92 42.98
N VAL A 800 19.87 -16.70 42.40
CA VAL A 800 19.54 -17.62 41.29
C VAL A 800 19.71 -19.05 41.75
N TYR A 801 18.87 -19.94 41.23
CA TYR A 801 18.95 -21.38 41.48
C TYR A 801 18.14 -22.15 40.44
N GLU A 802 18.39 -23.45 40.36
CA GLU A 802 17.81 -24.38 39.39
C GLU A 802 17.01 -25.47 40.09
N SER A 803 16.00 -26.02 39.40
CA SER A 803 15.23 -27.15 39.88
C SER A 803 14.68 -28.00 38.73
N THR A 804 14.54 -29.30 38.95
CA THR A 804 13.90 -30.22 37.99
C THR A 804 12.56 -30.72 38.54
N LYS A 805 11.74 -31.35 37.68
CA LYS A 805 10.46 -31.95 38.08
C LYS A 805 10.61 -33.46 38.32
N ASN A 806 9.99 -33.95 39.39
CA ASN A 806 10.08 -35.32 39.90
C ASN A 806 9.39 -36.42 39.05
N ASP A 807 8.69 -36.06 37.97
CA ASP A 807 7.99 -36.99 37.06
C ASP A 807 8.36 -36.68 35.59
N GLU A 808 8.69 -37.71 34.80
CA GLU A 808 9.21 -37.59 33.42
C GLU A 808 8.18 -37.12 32.36
N TYR A 809 6.99 -36.64 32.74
CA TYR A 809 5.91 -36.33 31.82
C TYR A 809 5.85 -34.85 31.42
N TYR A 810 6.40 -34.56 30.24
CA TYR A 810 6.09 -33.35 29.47
C TYR A 810 5.24 -33.75 28.26
N PRO A 811 3.98 -33.30 28.16
CA PRO A 811 3.28 -33.34 26.88
C PRO A 811 3.93 -32.31 25.94
N PRO A 812 4.19 -32.63 24.67
CA PRO A 812 4.44 -31.59 23.68
C PRO A 812 3.16 -30.76 23.46
N ASP A 813 3.39 -29.50 23.09
CA ASP A 813 2.49 -28.54 22.44
C ASP A 813 1.77 -27.46 23.29
N GLY A 814 1.87 -26.23 22.78
CA GLY A 814 0.71 -25.33 22.66
C GLY A 814 0.65 -24.14 23.61
N GLU A 815 0.54 -24.35 24.92
CA GLU A 815 -0.07 -23.34 25.81
C GLU A 815 0.93 -22.52 26.65
N LYS A 816 0.93 -21.19 26.45
CA LYS A 816 1.60 -20.23 27.33
C LYS A 816 0.86 -20.10 28.66
N TYR A 817 1.34 -20.80 29.69
CA TYR A 817 0.92 -20.54 31.07
C TYR A 817 1.58 -19.26 31.59
N ILE A 818 0.78 -18.19 31.68
CA ILE A 818 1.11 -17.03 32.53
C ILE A 818 0.82 -17.46 33.97
N LEU A 819 1.84 -17.40 34.83
CA LEU A 819 1.70 -17.59 36.28
C LEU A 819 1.36 -16.24 36.93
N GLU A 820 0.38 -16.24 37.82
CA GLU A 820 0.02 -15.10 38.71
C GLU A 820 0.92 -15.03 39.95
#